data_AF-A0A093VFN6-F1
#
_entry.id   AF-A0A093VFN6-F1
#
_cell.length_a   1.000
_cell.length_b   1.000
_cell.length_c   1.000
_cell.angle_alpha   90.00
_cell.angle_beta   90.00
_cell.angle_gamma   90.00
#
_symmetry.space_group_name_H-M   'P 1'
#
loop_
_entity.id
_entity.type
_entity.pdbx_description
1 polymer ?
#
loop_
_entity_poly.entity_id
_entity_poly.type
_entity_poly.pdbx_seq_one_letter_code
_entity_poly.pdbx_strand_id
1 'polypeptide(L)'
;MINGDGLLRVFWPNDIPRSSSPGVIIGWRNSDLDLFVVTVLEDVEPKSVDNALRTGVLFRNCPHPIAQLFVLCGKSAMHVLGSTNPIESPTTFDAGHLSVTTNTSYKIPRVFCPPQTNISVQVIMFNRPHPTRMQYMSLEPISLALADKQSNHGKDLSSAPIDAEEEEEKVRSKKLIEKLKWHTVVRHVPSQKEVALPIILNQVNCAFEVAQLIEKNSRLIGTRAKRSMSVSERVVESATTIWDFFVDVFWQWIWPVLTSCFVFGLVCHRAVAELVLRMLEWRARPDAAALKDISATAQQVDIRLQQFCYWPIQYVKLRQRKDNWESVTTSHPDYIRFYNSLWLVANDVIIGIALGSYIIDNAQWVASQIDYLITDWTVEGLQRTISWLMGWPAGLKLNNELAAFLGDLFLWVIEHWAACIANLQPYLPHLIYIIGCSSFAGASMPIALFSDLLSIITIHIYSFYIASARIFNWQLSIIISLFHLFRGKKRNVLRNRIDSCDYDLDQLLLGTILFTVLFFLLPTVVVFYLAFASARMLIISLKAALDTWLAFLNHFPLFALMLRVKDPGRLPGGVYFSLREEVIKPSSKQKGAEAIRISYIHLESMPLSLRAMFDQYFQLGHRLRKHYLSPSVILCLVTGRFVPPIHRRNLYSMQYSMLPAHRAGMFEVWNRLTEKKSTSNGSSGGRGMNGGMGNGLVKVPSSYMSNGGGRRGHR
;
A
#
# COMPACT_ATOMS: atom_id res chain seq x y z
N MET A 1 -1.62 37.69 -27.41
CA MET A 1 -0.26 37.55 -28.00
C MET A 1 0.72 37.51 -26.84
N ILE A 2 1.16 36.31 -26.46
CA ILE A 2 2.24 36.13 -25.50
C ILE A 2 3.42 35.68 -26.36
N ASN A 3 4.45 36.52 -26.45
CA ASN A 3 5.71 36.18 -27.11
C ASN A 3 6.20 34.85 -26.53
N GLY A 4 6.24 33.81 -27.36
CA GLY A 4 6.84 32.55 -27.00
C GLY A 4 8.33 32.79 -26.84
N ASP A 5 8.86 32.61 -25.63
CA ASP A 5 10.28 32.37 -25.45
C ASP A 5 10.63 31.20 -26.39
N GLY A 6 11.38 31.45 -27.46
CA GLY A 6 11.71 30.48 -28.50
C GLY A 6 12.55 29.35 -27.91
N LEU A 7 11.90 28.42 -27.21
CA LEU A 7 12.51 27.31 -26.51
C LEU A 7 12.09 26.01 -27.19
N LEU A 8 13.01 25.44 -27.96
CA LEU A 8 12.85 24.12 -28.58
C LEU A 8 13.25 23.04 -27.56
N ARG A 9 12.31 22.16 -27.22
CA ARG A 9 12.52 21.02 -26.33
C ARG A 9 12.53 19.73 -27.13
N VAL A 10 13.64 19.00 -27.03
CA VAL A 10 13.82 17.69 -27.69
C VAL A 10 14.03 16.64 -26.62
N PHE A 11 13.08 15.72 -26.46
CA PHE A 11 13.25 14.55 -25.60
C PHE A 11 13.99 13.46 -26.37
N TRP A 12 15.17 13.07 -25.88
CA TRP A 12 16.07 12.16 -26.59
C TRP A 12 16.44 10.93 -25.74
N PRO A 13 16.15 9.70 -26.22
CA PRO A 13 16.60 8.46 -25.58
C PRO A 13 18.12 8.27 -25.59
N ASN A 14 18.72 7.92 -24.44
CA ASN A 14 20.17 7.72 -24.31
C ASN A 14 20.73 6.49 -25.06
N ASP A 15 19.87 5.53 -25.35
CA ASP A 15 20.17 4.20 -25.88
C ASP A 15 19.91 4.05 -27.39
N ILE A 16 19.61 5.15 -28.09
CA ILE A 16 19.61 5.18 -29.56
C ILE A 16 21.03 4.91 -30.09
N PRO A 17 21.19 4.08 -31.14
CA PRO A 17 22.49 3.79 -31.74
C PRO A 17 23.19 5.07 -32.21
N ARG A 18 24.50 5.17 -31.92
CA ARG A 18 25.33 6.35 -32.18
C ARG A 18 26.21 6.10 -33.39
N SER A 19 25.57 5.93 -34.55
CA SER A 19 26.27 5.74 -35.82
C SER A 19 26.58 7.09 -36.47
N SER A 20 27.57 7.10 -37.37
CA SER A 20 27.82 8.20 -38.30
C SER A 20 26.99 8.08 -39.59
N SER A 21 26.22 6.99 -39.76
CA SER A 21 25.35 6.78 -40.92
C SER A 21 24.20 7.80 -40.94
N PRO A 22 23.69 8.13 -42.15
CA PRO A 22 22.48 8.93 -42.29
C PRO A 22 21.27 8.13 -41.79
N GLY A 23 20.38 8.78 -41.06
CA GLY A 23 19.19 8.15 -40.52
C GLY A 23 18.00 9.09 -40.40
N VAL A 24 16.82 8.53 -40.14
CA VAL A 24 15.54 9.23 -40.03
C VAL A 24 15.06 9.18 -38.58
N ILE A 25 14.76 10.35 -38.02
CA ILE A 25 14.28 10.49 -36.64
C ILE A 25 12.76 10.30 -36.63
N ILE A 26 12.27 9.35 -35.84
CA ILE A 26 10.84 9.05 -35.71
C ILE A 26 10.38 9.33 -34.27
N GLY A 27 9.23 9.96 -34.13
CA GLY A 27 8.60 10.11 -32.81
C GLY A 27 7.32 10.92 -32.79
N TRP A 28 7.05 11.57 -31.66
CA TRP A 28 5.84 12.36 -31.42
C TRP A 28 6.13 13.85 -31.57
N ARG A 29 5.29 14.54 -32.36
CA ARG A 29 5.26 16.00 -32.38
C ARG A 29 4.20 16.47 -31.38
N ASN A 30 4.65 16.96 -30.21
CA ASN A 30 3.77 17.45 -29.16
C ASN A 30 3.29 18.87 -29.44
N SER A 31 4.21 19.71 -29.90
CA SER A 31 4.04 21.10 -30.36
C SER A 31 5.08 21.36 -31.46
N ASP A 32 5.03 22.51 -32.15
CA ASP A 32 6.04 22.92 -33.12
C ASP A 32 7.44 23.06 -32.48
N LEU A 33 7.49 23.32 -31.17
CA LEU A 33 8.72 23.44 -30.38
C LEU A 33 8.90 22.32 -29.35
N ASP A 34 8.02 21.31 -29.32
CA ASP A 34 8.13 20.17 -28.40
C ASP A 34 8.12 18.85 -29.18
N LEU A 35 9.30 18.24 -29.26
CA LEU A 35 9.55 17.05 -30.05
C LEU A 35 10.01 15.91 -29.15
N PHE A 36 9.40 14.75 -29.31
CA PHE A 36 9.73 13.55 -28.55
C PHE A 36 10.25 12.47 -29.49
N VAL A 37 11.52 12.12 -29.35
CA VAL A 37 12.16 11.11 -30.19
C VAL A 37 11.92 9.71 -29.61
N VAL A 38 11.46 8.78 -30.45
CA VAL A 38 11.24 7.38 -30.07
C VAL A 38 12.40 6.50 -30.53
N THR A 39 12.79 6.62 -31.79
CA THR A 39 13.88 5.85 -32.39
C THR A 39 14.46 6.56 -33.63
N VAL A 40 15.62 6.08 -34.09
CA VAL A 40 16.27 6.50 -35.33
C VAL A 40 16.43 5.27 -36.23
N LEU A 41 16.00 5.38 -37.49
CA LEU A 41 16.20 4.34 -38.51
C LEU A 41 17.36 4.74 -39.41
N GLU A 42 18.44 3.96 -39.42
CA GLU A 42 19.61 4.18 -40.27
C GLU A 42 19.37 3.64 -41.69
N ASP A 43 20.00 4.27 -42.69
CA ASP A 43 20.01 3.85 -44.10
C ASP A 43 18.63 3.79 -44.79
N VAL A 44 17.68 4.63 -44.36
CA VAL A 44 16.33 4.73 -44.95
C VAL A 44 16.03 6.14 -45.43
N GLU A 45 15.31 6.29 -46.55
CA GLU A 45 14.89 7.60 -47.03
C GLU A 45 13.70 8.19 -46.23
N PRO A 46 13.74 9.47 -45.82
CA PRO A 46 12.67 10.10 -45.02
C PRO A 46 11.26 9.98 -45.63
N LYS A 47 11.13 10.12 -46.96
CA LYS A 47 9.84 10.02 -47.67
C LYS A 47 9.25 8.61 -47.59
N SER A 48 10.10 7.59 -47.67
CA SER A 48 9.67 6.19 -47.57
C SER A 48 9.16 5.86 -46.17
N VAL A 49 9.81 6.41 -45.12
CA VAL A 49 9.39 6.27 -43.73
C VAL A 49 8.08 7.00 -43.46
N ASP A 50 7.90 8.23 -43.96
CA ASP A 50 6.65 8.97 -43.79
C ASP A 50 5.47 8.23 -44.44
N ASN A 51 5.66 7.70 -45.66
CA ASN A 51 4.67 6.84 -46.31
C ASN A 51 4.40 5.56 -45.52
N ALA A 52 5.43 4.92 -44.95
CA ALA A 52 5.29 3.70 -44.16
C ALA A 52 4.55 3.94 -42.83
N LEU A 53 4.71 5.12 -42.21
CA LEU A 53 3.95 5.53 -41.02
C LEU A 53 2.48 5.78 -41.37
N ARG A 54 2.21 6.52 -42.45
CA ARG A 54 0.83 6.83 -42.91
C ARG A 54 0.05 5.59 -43.31
N THR A 55 0.71 4.63 -43.97
CA THR A 55 0.11 3.36 -44.40
C THR A 55 0.08 2.31 -43.29
N GLY A 56 0.70 2.59 -42.12
CA GLY A 56 0.76 1.68 -40.98
C GLY A 56 1.64 0.44 -41.20
N VAL A 57 2.51 0.44 -42.21
CA VAL A 57 3.44 -0.68 -42.49
C VAL A 57 4.37 -0.93 -41.31
N LEU A 58 4.82 0.14 -40.65
CA LEU A 58 5.66 0.08 -39.45
C LEU A 58 4.95 -0.50 -38.21
N PHE A 59 3.62 -0.60 -38.25
CA PHE A 59 2.80 -1.17 -37.16
C PHE A 59 2.23 -2.55 -37.52
N ARG A 60 2.74 -3.20 -38.58
CA ARG A 60 2.33 -4.57 -38.92
C ARG A 60 2.73 -5.55 -37.82
N ASN A 61 1.93 -6.61 -37.65
CA ASN A 61 2.14 -7.63 -36.62
C ASN A 61 2.21 -7.07 -35.19
N CYS A 62 1.45 -6.00 -34.93
CA CYS A 62 1.34 -5.40 -33.60
C CYS A 62 0.69 -6.40 -32.62
N PRO A 63 1.26 -6.65 -31.43
CA PRO A 63 0.72 -7.63 -30.48
C PRO A 63 -0.65 -7.21 -29.91
N HIS A 64 -0.89 -5.91 -29.78
CA HIS A 64 -2.13 -5.33 -29.24
C HIS A 64 -2.60 -4.14 -30.11
N PRO A 65 -3.85 -3.67 -29.98
CA PRO A 65 -4.34 -2.53 -30.75
C PRO A 65 -3.50 -1.26 -30.54
N ILE A 66 -2.92 -0.73 -31.62
CA ILE A 66 -2.06 0.47 -31.58
C ILE A 66 -2.85 1.74 -31.19
N ALA A 67 -4.16 1.77 -31.46
CA ALA A 67 -5.03 2.89 -31.14
C ALA A 67 -5.07 3.21 -29.63
N GLN A 68 -4.96 2.18 -28.78
CA GLN A 68 -4.92 2.38 -27.33
C GLN A 68 -3.64 3.12 -26.89
N LEU A 69 -2.50 2.79 -27.51
CA LEU A 69 -1.22 3.45 -27.25
C LEU A 69 -1.25 4.92 -27.68
N PHE A 70 -1.86 5.20 -28.83
CA PHE A 70 -2.06 6.55 -29.34
C PHE A 70 -2.90 7.42 -28.39
N VAL A 71 -3.98 6.84 -27.83
CA VAL A 71 -4.79 7.50 -26.79
C VAL A 71 -3.97 7.77 -25.52
N LEU A 72 -3.17 6.81 -25.05
CA LEU A 72 -2.32 6.98 -23.86
C LEU A 72 -1.25 8.06 -24.04
N CYS A 73 -0.67 8.15 -25.24
CA CYS A 73 0.31 9.15 -25.63
C CYS A 73 -0.33 10.50 -26.06
N GLY A 74 -1.66 10.62 -26.05
CA GLY A 74 -2.39 11.84 -26.38
C GLY A 74 -2.26 12.30 -27.83
N LYS A 75 -1.90 11.41 -28.76
CA LYS A 75 -1.59 11.73 -30.16
C LYS A 75 -2.17 10.71 -31.11
N SER A 76 -2.61 11.15 -32.29
CA SER A 76 -3.27 10.31 -33.30
C SER A 76 -2.31 9.64 -34.28
N ALA A 77 -1.10 10.16 -34.44
CA ALA A 77 -0.10 9.64 -35.37
C ALA A 77 1.32 9.98 -34.92
N MET A 78 2.27 9.13 -35.31
CA MET A 78 3.71 9.42 -35.24
C MET A 78 4.18 10.10 -36.52
N HIS A 79 5.25 10.88 -36.40
CA HIS A 79 5.77 11.73 -37.47
C HIS A 79 7.26 11.50 -37.65
N VAL A 80 7.74 11.75 -38.87
CA VAL A 80 9.16 11.96 -39.13
C VAL A 80 9.53 13.34 -38.58
N LEU A 81 10.41 13.37 -37.57
CA LEU A 81 10.80 14.59 -36.87
C LEU A 81 12.02 15.26 -37.51
N GLY A 82 12.81 14.54 -38.31
CA GLY A 82 14.09 15.02 -38.78
C GLY A 82 15.00 13.94 -39.35
N SER A 83 16.26 14.29 -39.55
CA SER A 83 17.33 13.39 -40.00
C SER A 83 18.56 13.45 -39.09
N THR A 84 19.24 12.31 -38.95
CA THR A 84 20.54 12.18 -38.30
C THR A 84 21.64 12.12 -39.34
N ASN A 85 22.74 12.85 -39.13
CA ASN A 85 23.92 12.91 -40.02
C ASN A 85 23.55 13.08 -41.51
N PRO A 86 22.82 14.15 -41.88
CA PRO A 86 22.43 14.36 -43.26
C PRO A 86 23.66 14.46 -44.17
N ILE A 87 23.55 13.91 -45.38
CA ILE A 87 24.61 13.88 -46.39
C ILE A 87 24.99 15.31 -46.82
N GLU A 88 23.99 16.20 -46.88
CA GLU A 88 24.16 17.63 -47.11
C GLU A 88 24.03 18.39 -45.78
N SER A 89 24.99 19.29 -45.49
CA SER A 89 24.91 20.12 -44.29
C SER A 89 23.74 21.10 -44.41
N PRO A 90 22.82 21.15 -43.42
CA PRO A 90 21.67 22.05 -43.47
C PRO A 90 22.11 23.51 -43.48
N THR A 91 21.52 24.30 -44.38
CA THR A 91 21.80 25.75 -44.52
C THR A 91 20.79 26.61 -43.78
N THR A 92 19.58 26.11 -43.55
CA THR A 92 18.50 26.78 -42.81
C THR A 92 18.02 25.91 -41.66
N PHE A 93 17.53 26.57 -40.60
CA PHE A 93 16.95 25.89 -39.44
C PHE A 93 15.44 25.82 -39.58
N ASP A 94 14.91 24.59 -39.53
CA ASP A 94 13.47 24.34 -39.45
C ASP A 94 13.16 23.61 -38.14
N ALA A 95 12.30 24.21 -37.30
CA ALA A 95 11.84 23.56 -36.07
C ALA A 95 11.00 22.30 -36.37
N GLY A 96 10.37 22.24 -37.54
CA GLY A 96 9.62 21.07 -38.01
C GLY A 96 10.52 19.91 -38.44
N HIS A 97 11.74 20.16 -38.88
CA HIS A 97 12.65 19.13 -39.38
C HIS A 97 14.03 19.22 -38.70
N LEU A 98 14.19 18.49 -37.60
CA LEU A 98 15.42 18.47 -36.82
C LEU A 98 16.57 17.87 -37.63
N SER A 99 17.69 18.59 -37.72
CA SER A 99 18.96 18.04 -38.19
C SER A 99 19.86 17.78 -36.98
N VAL A 100 20.14 16.51 -36.71
CA VAL A 100 20.94 16.11 -35.54
C VAL A 100 22.21 15.42 -35.99
N THR A 101 23.34 15.81 -35.42
CA THR A 101 24.63 15.13 -35.65
C THR A 101 24.94 14.22 -34.47
N THR A 102 25.16 12.94 -34.76
CA THR A 102 25.54 11.91 -33.80
C THR A 102 26.82 11.24 -34.26
N ASN A 103 27.73 10.95 -33.35
CA ASN A 103 29.03 10.35 -33.68
C ASN A 103 29.43 9.43 -32.52
N THR A 104 30.15 8.34 -32.81
CA THR A 104 30.74 7.45 -31.81
C THR A 104 31.64 8.19 -30.82
N SER A 105 32.27 9.29 -31.23
CA SER A 105 33.20 10.09 -30.42
C SER A 105 32.53 11.02 -29.40
N TYR A 106 31.25 11.38 -29.56
CA TYR A 106 30.53 12.26 -28.63
C TYR A 106 29.35 11.52 -27.99
N LYS A 107 29.20 11.62 -26.66
CA LYS A 107 28.16 10.89 -25.91
C LYS A 107 26.75 11.50 -26.05
N ILE A 108 26.61 12.65 -26.69
CA ILE A 108 25.41 13.49 -26.67
C ILE A 108 25.05 13.92 -28.11
N PRO A 109 23.77 13.87 -28.51
CA PRO A 109 23.32 14.36 -29.82
C PRO A 109 23.47 15.87 -29.93
N ARG A 110 24.02 16.36 -31.04
CA ARG A 110 24.16 17.80 -31.31
C ARG A 110 23.11 18.23 -32.32
N VAL A 111 22.13 19.00 -31.85
CA VAL A 111 21.11 19.60 -32.71
C VAL A 111 21.73 20.78 -33.47
N PHE A 112 21.57 20.81 -34.80
CA PHE A 112 21.96 21.95 -35.60
C PHE A 112 21.01 23.12 -35.32
N CYS A 113 21.53 24.19 -34.71
CA CYS A 113 20.80 25.44 -34.51
C CYS A 113 21.77 26.61 -34.74
N PRO A 114 21.67 27.32 -35.87
CA PRO A 114 22.49 28.48 -36.14
C PRO A 114 22.15 29.64 -35.18
N PRO A 115 23.12 30.47 -34.77
CA PRO A 115 22.91 31.52 -33.77
C PRO A 115 21.91 32.61 -34.19
N GLN A 116 21.64 32.74 -35.49
CA GLN A 116 20.77 33.76 -36.07
C GLN A 116 19.28 33.55 -35.78
N THR A 117 18.88 32.38 -35.27
CA THR A 117 17.47 32.02 -35.09
C THR A 117 16.88 32.48 -33.75
N ASN A 118 17.69 32.96 -32.79
CA ASN A 118 17.26 33.35 -31.44
C ASN A 118 16.43 32.29 -30.70
N ILE A 119 16.62 31.00 -31.01
CA ILE A 119 15.93 29.89 -30.35
C ILE A 119 16.90 29.22 -29.37
N SER A 120 16.50 29.11 -28.10
CA SER A 120 17.17 28.30 -27.10
C SER A 120 16.78 26.83 -27.26
N VAL A 121 17.76 25.92 -27.21
CA VAL A 121 17.52 24.48 -27.38
C VAL A 121 17.76 23.75 -26.06
N GLN A 122 16.77 22.98 -25.62
CA GLN A 122 16.82 22.09 -24.47
C GLN A 122 16.73 20.64 -24.95
N VAL A 123 17.79 19.88 -24.74
CA VAL A 123 17.80 18.44 -25.02
C VAL A 123 17.61 17.69 -23.70
N ILE A 124 16.43 17.10 -23.52
CA ILE A 124 16.06 16.35 -22.34
C ILE A 124 16.36 14.87 -22.61
N MET A 125 17.47 14.41 -22.06
CA MET A 125 17.94 13.04 -22.22
C MET A 125 17.33 12.12 -21.16
N PHE A 126 16.89 10.94 -21.55
CA PHE A 126 16.29 9.97 -20.63
C PHE A 126 16.68 8.53 -20.98
N ASN A 127 16.65 7.66 -19.97
CA ASN A 127 16.80 6.22 -20.17
C ASN A 127 15.41 5.61 -20.40
N ARG A 128 15.21 4.88 -21.51
CA ARG A 128 13.94 4.22 -21.79
C ARG A 128 13.67 3.14 -20.72
N PRO A 129 12.54 3.20 -20.00
CA PRO A 129 12.19 2.14 -19.06
C PRO A 129 11.84 0.87 -19.85
N HIS A 130 12.24 -0.29 -19.34
CA HIS A 130 11.99 -1.57 -20.00
C HIS A 130 10.66 -2.20 -19.53
N PRO A 131 9.62 -2.31 -20.39
CA PRO A 131 8.29 -2.77 -19.97
C PRO A 131 8.25 -4.24 -19.52
N THR A 132 9.04 -5.12 -20.15
CA THR A 132 9.15 -6.54 -19.72
C THR A 132 9.72 -6.70 -18.31
N ARG A 133 10.51 -5.72 -17.84
CA ARG A 133 11.02 -5.66 -16.45
C ARG A 133 10.07 -4.92 -15.51
N MET A 134 8.95 -4.41 -16.02
CA MET A 134 7.97 -3.60 -15.30
C MET A 134 8.57 -2.28 -14.77
N GLN A 135 9.54 -1.72 -15.47
CA GLN A 135 10.08 -0.40 -15.17
C GLN A 135 9.15 0.66 -15.78
N TYR A 136 8.92 1.75 -15.06
CA TYR A 136 8.16 2.89 -15.58
C TYR A 136 8.44 4.15 -14.77
N MET A 137 8.16 5.31 -15.36
CA MET A 137 8.24 6.63 -14.73
C MET A 137 6.84 7.14 -14.38
N SER A 138 6.71 7.78 -13.22
CA SER A 138 5.46 8.36 -12.72
C SER A 138 5.75 9.63 -11.94
N LEU A 139 4.83 10.60 -12.00
CA LEU A 139 4.88 11.81 -11.16
C LEU A 139 4.48 11.50 -9.73
N GLU A 140 3.49 10.62 -9.56
CA GLU A 140 2.97 10.23 -8.27
C GLU A 140 3.65 8.95 -7.78
N PRO A 141 3.95 8.86 -6.47
CA PRO A 141 4.51 7.64 -5.90
C PRO A 141 3.52 6.49 -6.00
N ILE A 142 4.02 5.30 -6.32
CA ILE A 142 3.20 4.10 -6.38
C ILE A 142 2.54 3.80 -5.01
N SER A 143 1.22 3.57 -5.01
CA SER A 143 0.48 3.19 -3.80
C SER A 143 0.56 1.68 -3.55
N LEU A 144 1.14 1.29 -2.42
CA LEU A 144 1.21 -0.12 -1.98
C LEU A 144 -0.09 -0.59 -1.30
N ALA A 145 -0.99 0.34 -0.96
CA ALA A 145 -2.28 0.09 -0.33
C ALA A 145 -3.43 0.21 -1.34
N LEU A 146 -4.58 -0.43 -1.07
CA LEU A 146 -5.79 -0.22 -1.88
C LEU A 146 -6.36 1.19 -1.64
N ALA A 147 -6.61 1.93 -2.74
CA ALA A 147 -7.15 3.28 -2.71
C ALA A 147 -8.54 3.37 -2.05
N ASP A 148 -9.36 2.31 -2.19
CA ASP A 148 -10.75 2.24 -1.69
C ASP A 148 -10.89 2.44 -0.17
N LYS A 149 -9.80 2.28 0.61
CA LYS A 149 -9.82 2.46 2.06
C LYS A 149 -9.45 3.88 2.51
N GLN A 150 -8.71 4.66 1.70
CA GLN A 150 -8.43 6.06 2.04
C GLN A 150 -9.70 6.93 2.02
N SER A 151 -10.69 6.57 1.21
CA SER A 151 -12.00 7.23 1.14
C SER A 151 -13.02 6.71 2.17
N ASN A 152 -13.01 5.40 2.47
CA ASN A 152 -13.96 4.76 3.39
C ASN A 152 -13.57 4.82 4.88
N HIS A 153 -12.41 5.37 5.23
CA HIS A 153 -12.02 5.65 6.62
C HIS A 153 -12.94 6.65 7.36
N GLY A 154 -14.06 7.08 6.78
CA GLY A 154 -15.01 8.01 7.40
C GLY A 154 -16.47 7.55 7.44
N LYS A 155 -16.78 6.25 7.31
CA LYS A 155 -18.18 5.78 7.35
C LYS A 155 -18.51 4.56 8.22
N ASP A 156 -17.54 3.78 8.67
CA ASP A 156 -17.86 2.58 9.45
C ASP A 156 -17.76 2.82 10.96
N LEU A 157 -18.95 3.02 11.54
CA LEU A 157 -19.32 3.22 12.94
C LEU A 157 -18.70 2.24 13.97
N SER A 158 -18.67 2.75 15.21
CA SER A 158 -18.23 2.22 16.51
C SER A 158 -16.78 2.57 16.90
N SER A 159 -16.48 3.86 16.97
CA SER A 159 -15.17 4.35 17.38
C SER A 159 -15.27 4.98 18.78
N ALA A 160 -14.26 4.73 19.62
CA ALA A 160 -14.19 5.26 20.97
C ALA A 160 -14.26 6.81 20.93
N PRO A 161 -14.62 7.52 22.02
CA PRO A 161 -14.70 9.00 22.02
C PRO A 161 -13.43 9.69 21.47
N ILE A 162 -12.28 9.03 21.56
CA ILE A 162 -10.98 9.51 21.06
C ILE A 162 -10.88 9.51 19.52
N ASP A 163 -11.54 8.57 18.85
CA ASP A 163 -11.55 8.49 17.37
C ASP A 163 -12.53 9.50 16.76
N ALA A 164 -13.64 9.79 17.46
CA ALA A 164 -14.58 10.85 17.09
C ALA A 164 -13.93 12.24 17.12
N GLU A 165 -13.10 12.52 18.15
CA GLU A 165 -12.28 13.74 18.20
C GLU A 165 -11.28 13.82 17.03
N GLU A 166 -10.68 12.70 16.60
CA GLU A 166 -9.80 12.67 15.44
C GLU A 166 -10.54 12.91 14.13
N GLU A 167 -11.74 12.35 13.96
CA GLU A 167 -12.59 12.64 12.81
C GLU A 167 -13.00 14.11 12.78
N GLU A 168 -13.34 14.69 13.93
CA GLU A 168 -13.62 16.12 14.05
C GLU A 168 -12.39 16.97 13.74
N GLU A 169 -11.19 16.61 14.21
CA GLU A 169 -9.93 17.28 13.87
C GLU A 169 -9.58 17.13 12.39
N LYS A 170 -9.82 15.97 11.77
CA LYS A 170 -9.63 15.75 10.32
C LYS A 170 -10.62 16.54 9.50
N VAL A 171 -11.88 16.57 9.91
CA VAL A 171 -12.91 17.39 9.26
C VAL A 171 -12.58 18.87 9.44
N ARG A 172 -12.11 19.29 10.63
CA ARG A 172 -11.68 20.65 10.92
C ARG A 172 -10.46 21.05 10.11
N SER A 173 -9.45 20.20 10.01
CA SER A 173 -8.25 20.43 9.19
C SER A 173 -8.57 20.42 7.70
N LYS A 174 -9.44 19.52 7.21
CA LYS A 174 -9.97 19.58 5.84
C LYS A 174 -10.73 20.87 5.57
N LYS A 175 -11.61 21.28 6.47
CA LYS A 175 -12.30 22.59 6.41
C LYS A 175 -11.31 23.74 6.46
N LEU A 176 -10.23 23.63 7.22
CA LEU A 176 -9.14 24.62 7.28
C LEU A 176 -8.33 24.64 6.00
N ILE A 177 -8.05 23.50 5.37
CA ILE A 177 -7.40 23.38 4.06
C ILE A 177 -8.33 23.95 2.99
N GLU A 178 -9.63 23.71 3.06
CA GLU A 178 -10.62 24.33 2.16
C GLU A 178 -10.74 25.84 2.39
N LYS A 179 -10.78 26.31 3.64
CA LYS A 179 -10.66 27.74 3.99
C LYS A 179 -9.35 28.34 3.49
N LEU A 180 -8.24 27.64 3.67
CA LEU A 180 -6.94 28.01 3.11
C LEU A 180 -7.03 28.11 1.60
N LYS A 181 -7.71 27.21 0.88
CA LYS A 181 -7.94 27.32 -0.58
C LYS A 181 -8.67 28.62 -0.95
N TRP A 182 -9.55 29.14 -0.11
CA TRP A 182 -10.20 30.44 -0.32
C TRP A 182 -9.29 31.64 -0.01
N HIS A 183 -8.31 31.47 0.89
CA HIS A 183 -7.30 32.47 1.25
C HIS A 183 -5.98 32.36 0.47
N THR A 184 -5.77 31.26 -0.27
CA THR A 184 -4.65 31.12 -1.20
C THR A 184 -5.03 31.93 -2.44
N VAL A 185 -4.61 33.18 -2.45
CA VAL A 185 -4.94 34.18 -3.49
C VAL A 185 -4.48 33.73 -4.88
N VAL A 186 -3.56 32.78 -4.98
CA VAL A 186 -3.07 32.23 -6.24
C VAL A 186 -3.21 30.70 -6.23
N ARG A 187 -4.33 30.20 -6.72
CA ARG A 187 -4.37 28.82 -7.20
C ARG A 187 -3.54 28.80 -8.47
N HIS A 188 -2.33 28.24 -8.43
CA HIS A 188 -1.50 28.09 -9.62
C HIS A 188 -2.34 27.32 -10.66
N VAL A 189 -2.80 28.02 -11.70
CA VAL A 189 -3.45 27.36 -12.82
C VAL A 189 -2.34 26.54 -13.46
N PRO A 190 -2.48 25.20 -13.52
CA PRO A 190 -1.40 24.36 -13.97
C PRO A 190 -0.96 24.83 -15.34
N SER A 191 0.33 25.10 -15.49
CA SER A 191 0.85 25.62 -16.75
C SER A 191 0.63 24.59 -17.86
N GLN A 192 0.59 25.01 -19.13
CA GLN A 192 0.51 24.07 -20.25
C GLN A 192 1.62 23.01 -20.20
N LYS A 193 2.79 23.36 -19.64
CA LYS A 193 3.93 22.44 -19.42
C LYS A 193 3.62 21.37 -18.37
N GLU A 194 2.97 21.74 -17.27
CA GLU A 194 2.55 20.81 -16.22
C GLU A 194 1.46 19.86 -16.70
N VAL A 195 0.52 20.35 -17.53
CA VAL A 195 -0.53 19.53 -18.12
C VAL A 195 0.02 18.55 -19.17
N ALA A 196 1.10 18.92 -19.88
CA ALA A 196 1.74 18.06 -20.87
C ALA A 196 2.65 16.98 -20.27
N LEU A 197 3.18 17.18 -19.06
CA LEU A 197 4.16 16.29 -18.43
C LEU A 197 3.67 14.84 -18.24
N PRO A 198 2.42 14.57 -17.78
CA PRO A 198 1.89 13.21 -17.71
C PRO A 198 1.86 12.51 -19.07
N ILE A 199 1.51 13.24 -20.14
CA ILE A 199 1.45 12.71 -21.51
C ILE A 199 2.86 12.36 -21.99
N ILE A 200 3.84 13.22 -21.71
CA ILE A 200 5.25 12.99 -22.05
C ILE A 200 5.78 11.76 -21.30
N LEU A 201 5.44 11.57 -20.03
CA LEU A 201 5.85 10.37 -19.29
C LEU A 201 5.20 9.09 -19.84
N ASN A 202 3.95 9.14 -20.29
CA ASN A 202 3.35 8.01 -21.00
C ASN A 202 4.10 7.71 -22.31
N GLN A 203 4.54 8.74 -23.04
CA GLN A 203 5.40 8.57 -24.22
C GLN A 203 6.75 7.93 -23.85
N VAL A 204 7.38 8.34 -22.73
CA VAL A 204 8.61 7.70 -22.19
C VAL A 204 8.37 6.22 -21.87
N ASN A 205 7.28 5.90 -21.17
CA ASN A 205 6.95 4.53 -20.76
C ASN A 205 6.68 3.60 -21.94
N CYS A 206 6.11 4.12 -23.03
CA CYS A 206 5.84 3.35 -24.25
C CYS A 206 7.01 3.34 -25.24
N ALA A 207 7.99 4.23 -25.09
CA ALA A 207 9.03 4.46 -26.09
C ALA A 207 9.83 3.20 -26.47
N PHE A 208 10.12 2.35 -25.49
CA PHE A 208 10.87 1.10 -25.72
C PHE A 208 10.08 0.11 -26.60
N GLU A 209 8.84 -0.19 -26.25
CA GLU A 209 7.96 -1.09 -27.01
C GLU A 209 7.71 -0.58 -28.43
N VAL A 210 7.45 0.72 -28.57
CA VAL A 210 7.22 1.35 -29.88
C VAL A 210 8.48 1.31 -30.74
N ALA A 211 9.65 1.63 -30.16
CA ALA A 211 10.91 1.55 -30.87
C ALA A 211 11.20 0.12 -31.36
N GLN A 212 11.00 -0.88 -30.51
CA GLN A 212 11.21 -2.28 -30.87
C GLN A 212 10.25 -2.75 -31.97
N LEU A 213 9.00 -2.30 -31.95
CA LEU A 213 8.03 -2.58 -33.02
C LEU A 213 8.45 -1.96 -34.36
N ILE A 214 8.86 -0.68 -34.35
CA ILE A 214 9.30 0.03 -35.55
C ILE A 214 10.57 -0.62 -36.10
N GLU A 215 11.53 -0.94 -35.24
CA GLU A 215 12.80 -1.56 -35.63
C GLU A 215 12.59 -2.97 -36.21
N LYS A 216 11.70 -3.77 -35.62
CA LYS A 216 11.33 -5.09 -36.17
C LYS A 216 10.74 -4.98 -37.58
N ASN A 217 10.00 -3.92 -37.84
CA ASN A 217 9.35 -3.65 -39.12
C ASN A 217 10.18 -2.77 -40.06
N SER A 218 11.35 -2.28 -39.67
CA SER A 218 12.19 -1.40 -40.50
C SER A 218 12.66 -2.11 -41.77
N ARG A 219 12.90 -3.43 -41.69
CA ARG A 219 13.25 -4.29 -42.83
C ARG A 219 12.14 -4.42 -43.88
N LEU A 220 10.90 -4.01 -43.55
CA LEU A 220 9.79 -3.97 -44.50
C LEU A 220 9.79 -2.69 -45.35
N ILE A 221 10.62 -1.70 -44.98
CA ILE A 221 10.82 -0.47 -45.73
C ILE A 221 11.89 -0.77 -46.81
N GLY A 222 11.48 -1.49 -47.85
CA GLY A 222 12.35 -1.93 -48.94
C GLY A 222 11.73 -3.03 -49.79
N THR A 223 12.25 -3.22 -51.01
CA THR A 223 11.79 -4.27 -51.93
C THR A 223 12.25 -5.64 -51.44
N ARG A 224 11.32 -6.42 -50.90
CA ARG A 224 11.58 -7.79 -50.43
C ARG A 224 11.86 -8.73 -51.60
N ALA A 225 13.07 -9.28 -51.70
CA ALA A 225 13.29 -10.52 -52.45
C ALA A 225 12.73 -11.70 -51.61
N LYS A 226 11.73 -12.41 -52.15
CA LYS A 226 11.22 -13.65 -51.57
C LYS A 226 12.33 -14.71 -51.62
N ARG A 227 12.93 -15.02 -50.48
CA ARG A 227 13.77 -16.22 -50.31
C ARG A 227 12.85 -17.44 -50.25
N SER A 228 13.09 -18.43 -51.11
CA SER A 228 12.42 -19.73 -51.07
C SER A 228 12.89 -20.54 -49.86
N MET A 229 11.93 -21.13 -49.11
CA MET A 229 12.22 -21.93 -47.92
C MET A 229 13.06 -23.17 -48.27
N SER A 230 13.98 -23.52 -47.38
CA SER A 230 14.89 -24.65 -47.57
C SER A 230 14.23 -25.98 -47.15
N VAL A 231 14.68 -27.10 -47.74
CA VAL A 231 14.09 -28.43 -47.53
C VAL A 231 14.23 -28.91 -46.07
N SER A 232 15.21 -28.42 -45.32
CA SER A 232 15.35 -28.68 -43.88
C SER A 232 14.30 -27.96 -43.01
N GLU A 233 13.81 -26.79 -43.42
CA GLU A 233 12.71 -26.10 -42.73
C GLU A 233 11.38 -26.87 -42.86
N ARG A 234 11.14 -27.56 -43.99
CA ARG A 234 9.93 -28.40 -44.15
C ARG A 234 9.94 -29.65 -43.26
N VAL A 235 11.10 -30.21 -42.97
CA VAL A 235 11.23 -31.37 -42.08
C VAL A 235 11.02 -30.96 -40.62
N VAL A 236 11.49 -29.77 -40.25
CA VAL A 236 11.19 -29.18 -38.94
C VAL A 236 9.70 -28.85 -38.80
N GLU A 237 9.05 -28.31 -39.85
CA GLU A 237 7.58 -28.09 -39.87
C GLU A 237 6.78 -29.40 -39.74
N SER A 238 7.26 -30.51 -40.31
CA SER A 238 6.61 -31.81 -40.16
C SER A 238 6.75 -32.41 -38.76
N ALA A 239 7.84 -32.10 -38.05
CA ALA A 239 8.04 -32.55 -36.67
C ALA A 239 7.25 -31.69 -35.67
N THR A 240 7.16 -30.37 -35.92
CA THR A 240 6.35 -29.47 -35.10
C THR A 240 4.86 -29.74 -35.25
N THR A 241 4.37 -30.08 -36.45
CA THR A 241 2.94 -30.37 -36.67
C THR A 241 2.42 -31.60 -35.91
N ILE A 242 3.24 -32.65 -35.73
CA ILE A 242 2.86 -33.82 -34.92
C ILE A 242 2.85 -33.45 -33.43
N TRP A 243 3.86 -32.70 -32.97
CA TRP A 243 3.89 -32.20 -31.59
C TRP A 243 2.72 -31.25 -31.30
N ASP A 244 2.40 -30.36 -32.25
CA ASP A 244 1.27 -29.43 -32.18
C ASP A 244 -0.06 -30.19 -32.11
N PHE A 245 -0.22 -31.31 -32.81
CA PHE A 245 -1.41 -32.16 -32.69
C PHE A 245 -1.57 -32.76 -31.28
N PHE A 246 -0.50 -33.30 -30.69
CA PHE A 246 -0.54 -33.82 -29.32
C PHE A 246 -0.81 -32.72 -28.28
N VAL A 247 -0.17 -31.56 -28.47
CA VAL A 247 -0.37 -30.36 -27.64
C VAL A 247 -1.81 -29.87 -27.77
N ASP A 248 -2.37 -29.82 -28.98
CA ASP A 248 -3.74 -29.40 -29.23
C ASP A 248 -4.76 -30.35 -28.58
N VAL A 249 -4.58 -31.67 -28.66
CA VAL A 249 -5.46 -32.62 -27.97
C VAL A 249 -5.42 -32.41 -26.46
N PHE A 250 -4.23 -32.20 -25.89
CA PHE A 250 -4.06 -31.91 -24.46
C PHE A 250 -4.77 -30.61 -24.05
N TRP A 251 -4.59 -29.52 -24.81
CA TRP A 251 -5.21 -28.23 -24.52
C TRP A 251 -6.72 -28.20 -24.79
N GLN A 252 -7.23 -29.01 -25.72
CA GLN A 252 -8.66 -29.05 -26.06
C GLN A 252 -9.49 -29.96 -25.15
N TRP A 253 -8.93 -31.07 -24.65
CA TRP A 253 -9.70 -32.06 -23.89
C TRP A 253 -9.32 -32.11 -22.41
N ILE A 254 -8.04 -32.20 -22.09
CA ILE A 254 -7.57 -32.41 -20.71
C ILE A 254 -7.56 -31.10 -19.93
N TRP A 255 -7.03 -30.04 -20.53
CA TRP A 255 -6.93 -28.73 -19.89
C TRP A 255 -8.28 -28.10 -19.47
N PRO A 256 -9.35 -28.08 -20.30
CA PRO A 256 -10.63 -27.52 -19.87
C PRO A 256 -11.30 -28.32 -18.75
N VAL A 257 -11.14 -29.64 -18.72
CA VAL A 257 -11.66 -30.48 -17.63
C VAL A 257 -10.90 -30.18 -16.33
N LEU A 258 -9.56 -30.18 -16.38
CA LEU A 258 -8.73 -29.87 -15.23
C LEU A 258 -9.00 -28.46 -14.68
N THR A 259 -9.13 -27.46 -15.55
CA THR A 259 -9.44 -26.08 -15.14
C THR A 259 -10.86 -25.95 -14.59
N SER A 260 -11.84 -26.66 -15.15
CA SER A 260 -13.22 -26.67 -14.63
C SER A 260 -13.30 -27.31 -13.24
N CYS A 261 -12.64 -28.46 -13.03
CA CYS A 261 -12.53 -29.10 -11.72
C CYS A 261 -11.83 -28.18 -10.70
N PHE A 262 -10.76 -27.51 -11.10
CA PHE A 262 -10.04 -26.57 -10.25
C PHE A 262 -10.90 -25.35 -9.87
N VAL A 263 -11.62 -24.76 -10.84
CA VAL A 263 -12.54 -23.63 -10.59
C VAL A 263 -13.68 -24.05 -9.66
N PHE A 264 -14.26 -25.24 -9.86
CA PHE A 264 -15.27 -25.79 -8.96
C PHE A 264 -14.72 -25.94 -7.53
N GLY A 265 -13.52 -26.51 -7.39
CA GLY A 265 -12.83 -26.62 -6.09
C GLY A 265 -12.62 -25.26 -5.41
N LEU A 266 -12.18 -24.24 -6.15
CA LEU A 266 -12.02 -22.87 -5.62
C LEU A 266 -13.34 -22.26 -5.15
N VAL A 267 -14.44 -22.52 -5.86
CA VAL A 267 -15.77 -21.98 -5.52
C VAL A 267 -16.35 -22.72 -4.31
N CYS A 268 -16.18 -24.03 -4.20
CA CYS A 268 -16.53 -24.80 -3.01
C CYS A 268 -15.74 -24.33 -1.78
N HIS A 269 -14.42 -24.17 -1.91
CA HIS A 269 -13.59 -23.60 -0.85
C HIS A 269 -14.09 -22.21 -0.43
N ARG A 270 -14.43 -21.34 -1.40
CA ARG A 270 -15.00 -20.02 -1.13
C ARG A 270 -16.33 -20.10 -0.37
N ALA A 271 -17.19 -21.07 -0.67
CA ALA A 271 -18.46 -21.25 0.03
C ALA A 271 -18.24 -21.62 1.51
N VAL A 272 -17.31 -22.54 1.78
CA VAL A 272 -16.89 -22.90 3.15
C VAL A 272 -16.28 -21.68 3.86
N ALA A 273 -15.41 -20.96 3.15
CA ALA A 273 -14.78 -19.75 3.66
C ALA A 273 -15.80 -18.69 4.07
N GLU A 274 -16.79 -18.42 3.23
CA GLU A 274 -17.86 -17.45 3.51
C GLU A 274 -18.67 -17.84 4.76
N LEU A 275 -18.93 -19.13 4.96
CA LEU A 275 -19.61 -19.63 6.17
C LEU A 275 -18.78 -19.34 7.44
N VAL A 276 -17.47 -19.62 7.41
CA VAL A 276 -16.56 -19.33 8.53
C VAL A 276 -16.45 -17.82 8.77
N LEU A 277 -16.32 -17.01 7.71
CA LEU A 277 -16.25 -15.55 7.84
C LEU A 277 -17.51 -14.97 8.51
N ARG A 278 -18.70 -15.50 8.16
CA ARG A 278 -19.96 -15.10 8.82
C ARG A 278 -20.01 -15.51 10.27
N MET A 279 -19.47 -16.67 10.63
CA MET A 279 -19.33 -17.08 12.03
C MET A 279 -18.39 -16.15 12.81
N LEU A 280 -17.25 -15.75 12.21
CA LEU A 280 -16.28 -14.85 12.83
C LEU A 280 -16.80 -13.40 12.96
N GLU A 281 -17.66 -12.98 12.04
CA GLU A 281 -18.34 -11.67 12.04
C GLU A 281 -19.62 -11.65 12.87
N TRP A 282 -20.00 -12.80 13.46
CA TRP A 282 -21.18 -12.87 14.30
C TRP A 282 -21.05 -11.94 15.51
N ARG A 283 -22.12 -11.18 15.75
CA ARG A 283 -22.23 -10.23 16.87
C ARG A 283 -23.44 -10.61 17.71
N ALA A 284 -23.24 -10.78 19.01
CA ALA A 284 -24.33 -11.06 19.95
C ALA A 284 -25.29 -9.87 20.13
N ARG A 285 -24.80 -8.63 19.96
CA ARG A 285 -25.57 -7.38 19.95
C ARG A 285 -24.96 -6.42 18.91
N PRO A 286 -25.73 -5.48 18.33
CA PRO A 286 -25.21 -4.55 17.32
C PRO A 286 -24.00 -3.73 17.79
N ASP A 287 -23.95 -3.39 19.09
CA ASP A 287 -22.84 -2.66 19.72
C ASP A 287 -21.74 -3.56 20.32
N ALA A 288 -21.90 -4.89 20.26
CA ALA A 288 -20.90 -5.82 20.79
C ALA A 288 -19.78 -6.07 19.77
N ALA A 289 -18.57 -6.29 20.29
CA ALA A 289 -17.42 -6.70 19.51
C ALA A 289 -17.70 -8.05 18.81
N ALA A 290 -17.28 -8.19 17.55
CA ALA A 290 -17.34 -9.47 16.84
C ALA A 290 -16.32 -10.45 17.42
N LEU A 291 -16.46 -11.75 17.13
CA LEU A 291 -15.52 -12.75 17.64
C LEU A 291 -14.06 -12.45 17.24
N LYS A 292 -13.87 -11.96 16.00
CA LYS A 292 -12.57 -11.50 15.49
C LYS A 292 -12.01 -10.25 16.17
N ASP A 293 -12.83 -9.48 16.88
CA ASP A 293 -12.38 -8.30 17.63
C ASP A 293 -11.99 -8.66 19.08
N ILE A 294 -12.33 -9.87 19.54
CA ILE A 294 -12.03 -10.38 20.88
C ILE A 294 -10.74 -11.21 20.85
N SER A 295 -10.66 -12.17 19.92
CA SER A 295 -9.59 -13.17 19.82
C SER A 295 -8.63 -12.85 18.66
N ALA A 296 -7.33 -12.95 18.94
CA ALA A 296 -6.28 -12.80 17.93
C ALA A 296 -6.32 -13.94 16.90
N THR A 297 -6.69 -15.16 17.32
CA THR A 297 -6.76 -16.31 16.41
C THR A 297 -7.92 -16.20 15.44
N ALA A 298 -9.11 -15.81 15.93
CA ALA A 298 -10.28 -15.55 15.11
C ALA A 298 -9.97 -14.50 14.02
N GLN A 299 -9.22 -13.47 14.39
CA GLN A 299 -8.75 -12.45 13.46
C GLN A 299 -7.73 -12.99 12.45
N GLN A 300 -6.75 -13.79 12.88
CA GLN A 300 -5.75 -14.35 11.98
C GLN A 300 -6.38 -15.27 10.93
N VAL A 301 -7.38 -16.05 11.35
CA VAL A 301 -8.20 -16.87 10.44
C VAL A 301 -8.98 -15.99 9.47
N ASP A 302 -9.64 -14.91 9.94
CA ASP A 302 -10.37 -13.96 9.08
C ASP A 302 -9.45 -13.40 7.97
N ILE A 303 -8.24 -12.94 8.34
CA ILE A 303 -7.28 -12.35 7.40
C ILE A 303 -6.83 -13.38 6.36
N ARG A 304 -6.41 -14.58 6.80
CA ARG A 304 -5.92 -15.63 5.88
C ARG A 304 -7.02 -16.05 4.92
N LEU A 305 -8.23 -16.25 5.43
CA LEU A 305 -9.37 -16.68 4.63
C LEU A 305 -9.79 -15.63 3.60
N GLN A 306 -9.76 -14.34 3.97
CA GLN A 306 -9.98 -13.24 3.03
C GLN A 306 -8.88 -13.15 1.95
N GLN A 307 -7.61 -13.36 2.32
CA GLN A 307 -6.49 -13.41 1.36
C GLN A 307 -6.69 -14.53 0.34
N PHE A 308 -6.98 -15.75 0.80
CA PHE A 308 -7.27 -16.90 -0.08
C PHE A 308 -8.49 -16.64 -0.98
N CYS A 309 -9.55 -16.01 -0.48
CA CYS A 309 -10.73 -15.65 -1.27
C CYS A 309 -10.48 -14.54 -2.30
N TYR A 310 -9.45 -13.72 -2.11
CA TYR A 310 -9.13 -12.60 -2.98
C TYR A 310 -8.11 -12.96 -4.09
N TRP A 311 -7.19 -13.89 -3.82
CA TRP A 311 -6.16 -14.30 -4.77
C TRP A 311 -6.67 -14.74 -6.14
N PRO A 312 -7.76 -15.54 -6.29
CA PRO A 312 -8.25 -15.92 -7.61
C PRO A 312 -8.66 -14.71 -8.45
N ILE A 313 -9.29 -13.71 -7.83
CA ILE A 313 -9.74 -12.49 -8.50
C ILE A 313 -8.54 -11.63 -8.91
N GLN A 314 -7.55 -11.48 -8.03
CA GLN A 314 -6.31 -10.79 -8.35
C GLN A 314 -5.58 -11.48 -9.51
N TYR A 315 -5.47 -12.81 -9.46
CA TYR A 315 -4.83 -13.59 -10.51
C TYR A 315 -5.52 -13.41 -11.87
N VAL A 316 -6.85 -13.41 -11.93
CA VAL A 316 -7.59 -13.13 -13.17
C VAL A 316 -7.27 -11.73 -13.70
N LYS A 317 -7.27 -10.70 -12.85
CA LYS A 317 -6.88 -9.33 -13.24
C LYS A 317 -5.43 -9.27 -13.76
N LEU A 318 -4.51 -9.98 -13.10
CA LEU A 318 -3.12 -10.11 -13.53
C LEU A 318 -2.97 -10.85 -14.86
N ARG A 319 -3.84 -11.82 -15.15
CA ARG A 319 -3.86 -12.52 -16.44
C ARG A 319 -4.38 -11.62 -17.55
N GLN A 320 -5.46 -10.88 -17.30
CA GLN A 320 -6.02 -9.88 -18.22
C GLN A 320 -5.01 -8.79 -18.60
N ARG A 321 -4.05 -8.46 -17.71
CA ARG A 321 -2.93 -7.56 -18.05
C ARG A 321 -2.18 -8.01 -19.30
N LYS A 322 -1.93 -9.32 -19.47
CA LYS A 322 -1.20 -9.85 -20.63
C LYS A 322 -1.94 -9.65 -21.96
N ASP A 323 -3.21 -9.26 -21.91
CA ASP A 323 -4.01 -8.93 -23.10
C ASP A 323 -3.81 -7.48 -23.56
N ASN A 324 -3.08 -6.66 -22.81
CA ASN A 324 -2.75 -5.27 -23.11
C ASN A 324 -1.24 -5.04 -23.19
N TRP A 325 -0.83 -3.89 -23.73
CA TRP A 325 0.56 -3.44 -23.76
C TRP A 325 1.21 -3.44 -22.36
N GLU A 326 2.46 -3.88 -22.24
CA GLU A 326 3.14 -3.97 -20.94
C GLU A 326 3.50 -2.59 -20.39
N SER A 327 3.64 -1.60 -21.28
CA SER A 327 3.80 -0.17 -20.95
C SER A 327 2.60 0.46 -20.22
N VAL A 328 1.44 -0.21 -20.17
CA VAL A 328 0.28 0.27 -19.42
C VAL A 328 0.50 0.08 -17.91
N THR A 329 0.75 1.19 -17.22
CA THR A 329 1.21 1.20 -15.83
C THR A 329 0.12 0.91 -14.80
N THR A 330 -1.16 0.98 -15.16
CA THR A 330 -2.31 0.92 -14.24
C THR A 330 -2.39 -0.36 -13.40
N SER A 331 -1.89 -1.48 -13.92
CA SER A 331 -1.94 -2.80 -13.27
C SER A 331 -0.68 -3.16 -12.45
N HIS A 332 0.36 -2.31 -12.47
CA HIS A 332 1.62 -2.56 -11.77
C HIS A 332 1.46 -2.62 -10.23
N PRO A 333 0.65 -1.75 -9.60
CA PRO A 333 0.40 -1.84 -8.16
C PRO A 333 -0.31 -3.15 -7.76
N ASP A 334 -1.25 -3.63 -8.59
CA ASP A 334 -1.94 -4.90 -8.35
C ASP A 334 -0.98 -6.09 -8.39
N TYR A 335 -0.02 -6.08 -9.32
CA TYR A 335 1.04 -7.09 -9.39
C TYR A 335 1.88 -7.10 -8.11
N ILE A 336 2.36 -5.93 -7.68
CA ILE A 336 3.22 -5.83 -6.49
C ILE A 336 2.46 -6.29 -5.24
N ARG A 337 1.18 -5.89 -5.09
CA ARG A 337 0.34 -6.33 -3.97
C ARG A 337 0.09 -7.83 -3.97
N PHE A 338 -0.20 -8.44 -5.12
CA PHE A 338 -0.43 -9.88 -5.24
C PHE A 338 0.81 -10.68 -4.83
N TYR A 339 1.99 -10.36 -5.41
CA TYR A 339 3.22 -11.06 -5.07
C TYR A 339 3.69 -10.78 -3.64
N ASN A 340 3.48 -9.57 -3.11
CA ASN A 340 3.77 -9.29 -1.71
C ASN A 340 2.95 -10.18 -0.78
N SER A 341 1.64 -10.32 -1.03
CA SER A 341 0.78 -11.21 -0.26
C SER A 341 1.23 -12.66 -0.36
N LEU A 342 1.52 -13.16 -1.57
CA LEU A 342 1.94 -14.55 -1.77
C LEU A 342 3.29 -14.85 -1.08
N TRP A 343 4.28 -13.96 -1.21
CA TRP A 343 5.59 -14.09 -0.56
C TRP A 343 5.50 -14.05 0.96
N LEU A 344 4.65 -13.18 1.52
CA LEU A 344 4.44 -13.14 2.96
C LEU A 344 3.81 -14.43 3.48
N VAL A 345 2.77 -14.95 2.82
CA VAL A 345 2.16 -16.23 3.23
C VAL A 345 3.15 -17.38 3.10
N ALA A 346 3.91 -17.45 2.00
CA ALA A 346 4.92 -18.49 1.82
C ALA A 346 5.98 -18.45 2.92
N ASN A 347 6.54 -17.28 3.23
CA ASN A 347 7.52 -17.13 4.30
C ASN A 347 6.91 -17.44 5.68
N ASP A 348 5.67 -17.01 5.94
CA ASP A 348 4.97 -17.33 7.19
C ASP A 348 4.78 -18.84 7.37
N VAL A 349 4.43 -19.57 6.31
CA VAL A 349 4.31 -21.04 6.31
C VAL A 349 5.68 -21.71 6.50
N ILE A 350 6.72 -21.26 5.81
CA ILE A 350 8.08 -21.83 5.95
C ILE A 350 8.59 -21.66 7.39
N ILE A 351 8.49 -20.45 7.94
CA ILE A 351 8.88 -20.16 9.32
C ILE A 351 7.96 -20.94 10.29
N GLY A 352 6.68 -21.05 9.96
CA GLY A 352 5.69 -21.77 10.75
C GLY A 352 5.98 -23.26 10.85
N ILE A 353 6.38 -23.91 9.75
CA ILE A 353 6.77 -25.33 9.77
C ILE A 353 8.00 -25.54 10.66
N ALA A 354 9.02 -24.68 10.53
CA ALA A 354 10.24 -24.79 11.34
C ALA A 354 9.97 -24.53 12.84
N LEU A 355 9.14 -23.53 13.16
CA LEU A 355 8.72 -23.24 14.52
C LEU A 355 7.84 -24.36 15.10
N GLY A 356 6.91 -24.86 14.30
CA GLY A 356 5.98 -25.93 14.67
C GLY A 356 6.67 -27.23 14.97
N SER A 357 7.61 -27.67 14.11
CA SER A 357 8.40 -28.87 14.37
C SER A 357 9.19 -28.75 15.68
N TYR A 358 9.82 -27.59 15.91
CA TYR A 358 10.55 -27.34 17.16
C TYR A 358 9.65 -27.40 18.40
N ILE A 359 8.46 -26.81 18.35
CA ILE A 359 7.49 -26.83 19.46
C ILE A 359 6.95 -28.24 19.69
N ILE A 360 6.66 -28.99 18.63
CA ILE A 360 6.11 -30.35 18.71
C ILE A 360 7.14 -31.30 19.34
N ASP A 361 8.38 -31.29 18.84
CA ASP A 361 9.44 -32.17 19.33
C ASP A 361 9.78 -31.91 20.80
N ASN A 362 9.65 -30.66 21.25
CA ASN A 362 9.97 -30.22 22.61
C ASN A 362 8.72 -29.90 23.45
N ALA A 363 7.54 -30.39 23.09
CA ALA A 363 6.28 -29.94 23.68
C ALA A 363 6.26 -30.09 25.22
N GLN A 364 6.80 -31.19 25.75
CA GLN A 364 6.89 -31.42 27.19
C GLN A 364 7.82 -30.43 27.89
N TRP A 365 8.97 -30.12 27.28
CA TRP A 365 9.92 -29.15 27.82
C TRP A 365 9.32 -27.75 27.78
N VAL A 366 8.75 -27.33 26.65
CA VAL A 366 8.06 -26.04 26.51
C VAL A 366 6.92 -25.91 27.51
N ALA A 367 6.14 -26.98 27.75
CA ALA A 367 5.10 -27.00 28.76
C ALA A 367 5.64 -26.76 30.15
N SER A 368 6.70 -27.46 30.55
CA SER A 368 7.33 -27.26 31.86
C SER A 368 7.87 -25.84 32.06
N GLN A 369 8.42 -25.22 31.01
CA GLN A 369 8.92 -23.85 31.08
C GLN A 369 7.77 -22.84 31.18
N ILE A 370 6.70 -23.02 30.41
CA ILE A 370 5.51 -22.16 30.48
C ILE A 370 4.85 -22.28 31.86
N ASP A 371 4.71 -23.50 32.38
CA ASP A 371 4.15 -23.76 33.71
C ASP A 371 4.97 -23.10 34.82
N TYR A 372 6.30 -23.23 34.77
CA TYR A 372 7.22 -22.56 35.70
C TYR A 372 7.06 -21.04 35.63
N LEU A 373 7.04 -20.46 34.42
CA LEU A 373 6.89 -19.02 34.24
C LEU A 373 5.52 -18.51 34.72
N ILE A 374 4.44 -19.24 34.45
CA ILE A 374 3.10 -18.88 34.92
C ILE A 374 3.08 -18.90 36.45
N THR A 375 3.59 -19.96 37.07
CA THR A 375 3.56 -20.13 38.52
C THR A 375 4.43 -19.07 39.22
N ASP A 376 5.68 -18.88 38.78
CA ASP A 376 6.60 -17.93 39.41
C ASP A 376 6.15 -16.47 39.22
N TRP A 377 5.64 -16.08 38.05
CA TRP A 377 5.23 -14.68 37.82
C TRP A 377 3.81 -14.35 38.24
N THR A 378 2.83 -15.21 37.95
CA THR A 378 1.41 -14.89 38.16
C THR A 378 0.90 -15.28 39.54
N VAL A 379 1.47 -16.33 40.14
CA VAL A 379 1.07 -16.82 41.47
C VAL A 379 2.08 -16.36 42.50
N GLU A 380 3.29 -16.93 42.52
CA GLU A 380 4.27 -16.68 43.58
C GLU A 380 4.77 -15.24 43.60
N GLY A 381 5.07 -14.66 42.44
CA GLY A 381 5.49 -13.27 42.30
C GLY A 381 4.43 -12.30 42.80
N LEU A 382 3.15 -12.60 42.58
CA LEU A 382 2.04 -11.79 43.06
C LEU A 382 1.84 -11.95 44.57
N GLN A 383 1.95 -13.17 45.12
CA GLN A 383 1.92 -13.42 46.56
C GLN A 383 3.07 -12.72 47.29
N ARG A 384 4.30 -12.78 46.75
CA ARG A 384 5.48 -12.07 47.28
C ARG A 384 5.25 -10.57 47.26
N THR A 385 4.68 -10.04 46.17
CA THR A 385 4.36 -8.61 46.05
C THR A 385 3.31 -8.20 47.08
N ILE A 386 2.21 -8.93 47.23
CA ILE A 386 1.15 -8.62 48.21
C ILE A 386 1.67 -8.71 49.65
N SER A 387 2.45 -9.75 49.97
CA SER A 387 3.07 -9.91 51.30
C SER A 387 4.02 -8.75 51.60
N TRP A 388 4.78 -8.28 50.61
CA TRP A 388 5.63 -7.09 50.73
C TRP A 388 4.80 -5.80 50.94
N LEU A 389 3.63 -5.69 50.30
CA LEU A 389 2.70 -4.56 50.50
C LEU A 389 2.06 -4.56 51.90
N MET A 390 1.78 -5.72 52.49
CA MET A 390 1.21 -5.85 53.85
C MET A 390 2.20 -5.46 54.96
N GLY A 391 3.50 -5.57 54.69
CA GLY A 391 4.57 -5.09 55.56
C GLY A 391 4.76 -3.58 55.44
N TRP A 392 6.00 -3.14 55.19
CA TRP A 392 6.34 -1.72 54.97
C TRP A 392 6.99 -1.54 53.59
N PRO A 393 6.20 -1.46 52.51
CA PRO A 393 6.75 -1.33 51.16
C PRO A 393 7.53 -0.03 51.03
N ALA A 394 8.80 -0.12 50.60
CA ALA A 394 9.69 1.02 50.40
C ALA A 394 9.82 1.97 51.62
N GLY A 395 9.59 1.47 52.85
CA GLY A 395 9.63 2.28 54.07
C GLY A 395 8.37 3.13 54.32
N LEU A 396 7.32 2.99 53.50
CA LEU A 396 6.03 3.63 53.73
C LEU A 396 5.27 2.87 54.83
N LYS A 397 4.97 3.57 55.93
CA LYS A 397 4.13 3.03 57.01
C LYS A 397 2.66 3.07 56.57
N LEU A 398 2.17 1.96 56.06
CA LEU A 398 0.77 1.78 55.68
C LEU A 398 -0.11 1.49 56.90
N ASN A 399 -1.43 1.55 56.71
CA ASN A 399 -2.37 1.11 57.73
C ASN A 399 -2.42 -0.43 57.76
N ASN A 400 -1.94 -1.02 58.86
CA ASN A 400 -1.79 -2.47 59.00
C ASN A 400 -3.11 -3.24 58.83
N GLU A 401 -4.21 -2.76 59.45
CA GLU A 401 -5.50 -3.44 59.40
C GLU A 401 -6.07 -3.49 57.98
N LEU A 402 -6.05 -2.35 57.27
CA LEU A 402 -6.53 -2.28 55.90
C LEU A 402 -5.63 -3.05 54.94
N ALA A 403 -4.31 -2.99 55.14
CA ALA A 403 -3.35 -3.72 54.32
C ALA A 403 -3.53 -5.24 54.50
N ALA A 404 -3.73 -5.70 55.74
CA ALA A 404 -4.02 -7.10 56.04
C ALA A 404 -5.31 -7.57 55.37
N PHE A 405 -6.41 -6.82 55.54
CA PHE A 405 -7.70 -7.15 54.92
C PHE A 405 -7.63 -7.24 53.39
N LEU A 406 -7.03 -6.25 52.72
CA LEU A 406 -6.87 -6.27 51.26
C LEU A 406 -5.92 -7.38 50.82
N GLY A 407 -4.83 -7.60 51.56
CA GLY A 407 -3.86 -8.65 51.31
C GLY A 407 -4.49 -10.04 51.35
N ASP A 408 -5.18 -10.37 52.46
CA ASP A 408 -5.84 -11.66 52.65
C ASP A 408 -6.91 -11.92 51.58
N LEU A 409 -7.69 -10.90 51.21
CA LEU A 409 -8.68 -10.99 50.13
C LEU A 409 -8.04 -11.36 48.78
N PHE A 410 -6.95 -10.68 48.41
CA PHE A 410 -6.28 -10.95 47.13
C PHE A 410 -5.52 -12.27 47.14
N LEU A 411 -4.86 -12.63 48.26
CA LEU A 411 -4.18 -13.92 48.44
C LEU A 411 -5.18 -15.07 48.31
N TRP A 412 -6.35 -14.98 48.93
CA TRP A 412 -7.41 -15.98 48.80
C TRP A 412 -7.84 -16.21 47.34
N VAL A 413 -8.00 -15.14 46.55
CA VAL A 413 -8.32 -15.27 45.12
C VAL A 413 -7.15 -15.90 44.34
N ILE A 414 -5.91 -15.58 44.68
CA ILE A 414 -4.72 -16.18 44.05
C ILE A 414 -4.62 -17.66 44.34
N GLU A 415 -4.89 -18.10 45.58
CA GLU A 415 -4.91 -19.51 45.95
C GLU A 415 -5.96 -20.29 45.15
N HIS A 416 -7.16 -19.72 44.99
CA HIS A 416 -8.19 -20.32 44.16
C HIS A 416 -7.77 -20.40 42.68
N TRP A 417 -7.12 -19.36 42.17
CA TRP A 417 -6.59 -19.35 40.81
C TRP A 417 -5.45 -20.36 40.62
N ALA A 418 -4.56 -20.51 41.60
CA ALA A 418 -3.49 -21.49 41.59
C ALA A 418 -4.05 -22.93 41.56
N ALA A 419 -5.11 -23.21 42.31
CA ALA A 419 -5.81 -24.50 42.25
C ALA A 419 -6.41 -24.76 40.85
N CYS A 420 -6.97 -23.73 40.20
CA CYS A 420 -7.44 -23.82 38.81
C CYS A 420 -6.29 -24.12 37.83
N ILE A 421 -5.13 -23.45 37.95
CA ILE A 421 -3.95 -23.74 37.11
C ILE A 421 -3.46 -25.17 37.33
N ALA A 422 -3.36 -25.62 38.58
CA ALA A 422 -2.92 -26.97 38.91
C ALA A 422 -3.80 -28.05 38.25
N ASN A 423 -5.12 -27.81 38.18
CA ASN A 423 -6.05 -28.69 37.45
C ASN A 423 -5.86 -28.67 35.93
N LEU A 424 -5.35 -27.57 35.37
CA LEU A 424 -5.08 -27.42 33.92
C LEU A 424 -3.67 -27.91 33.53
N GLN A 425 -2.72 -27.96 34.46
CA GLN A 425 -1.34 -28.38 34.26
C GLN A 425 -1.17 -29.69 33.45
N PRO A 426 -1.91 -30.80 33.70
CA PRO A 426 -1.74 -32.03 32.92
C PRO A 426 -2.16 -31.89 31.43
N TYR A 427 -3.02 -30.91 31.10
CA TYR A 427 -3.45 -30.67 29.72
C TYR A 427 -2.55 -29.68 28.98
N LEU A 428 -1.61 -29.01 29.66
CA LEU A 428 -0.73 -28.00 29.08
C LEU A 428 0.16 -28.55 27.94
N PRO A 429 0.77 -29.75 28.03
CA PRO A 429 1.53 -30.33 26.92
C PRO A 429 0.67 -30.59 25.68
N HIS A 430 -0.57 -31.05 25.85
CA HIS A 430 -1.50 -31.26 24.74
C HIS A 430 -1.91 -29.94 24.08
N LEU A 431 -2.15 -28.90 24.88
CA LEU A 431 -2.43 -27.56 24.35
C LEU A 431 -1.26 -27.04 23.53
N ILE A 432 -0.02 -27.18 24.03
CA ILE A 432 1.19 -26.74 23.32
C ILE A 432 1.42 -27.57 22.05
N TYR A 433 1.11 -28.85 22.07
CA TYR A 433 1.13 -29.68 20.87
C TYR A 433 0.13 -29.16 19.81
N ILE A 434 -1.11 -28.81 20.21
CA ILE A 434 -2.10 -28.19 19.31
C ILE A 434 -1.60 -26.85 18.76
N ILE A 435 -0.98 -26.01 19.60
CA ILE A 435 -0.34 -24.76 19.17
C ILE A 435 0.77 -25.06 18.15
N GLY A 436 1.60 -26.08 18.40
CA GLY A 436 2.62 -26.57 17.48
C GLY A 436 2.03 -26.96 16.12
N CYS A 437 0.97 -27.79 16.12
CA CYS A 437 0.27 -28.20 14.90
C CYS A 437 -0.34 -27.01 14.14
N SER A 438 -0.85 -25.99 14.85
CA SER A 438 -1.39 -24.79 14.19
C SER A 438 -0.35 -24.03 13.35
N SER A 439 0.94 -24.20 13.66
CA SER A 439 2.05 -23.55 12.95
C SER A 439 2.20 -24.00 11.50
N PHE A 440 1.63 -25.16 11.11
CA PHE A 440 1.56 -25.58 9.72
C PHE A 440 0.75 -24.60 8.84
N ALA A 441 -0.18 -23.85 9.43
CA ALA A 441 -0.92 -22.79 8.74
C ALA A 441 -0.15 -21.44 8.71
N GLY A 442 1.05 -21.37 9.29
CA GLY A 442 1.92 -20.20 9.34
C GLY A 442 2.37 -19.84 10.76
N ALA A 443 3.54 -19.21 10.90
CA ALA A 443 4.10 -18.77 12.20
C ALA A 443 3.22 -17.73 12.92
N SER A 444 2.42 -16.99 12.18
CA SER A 444 1.41 -16.08 12.72
C SER A 444 0.32 -16.75 13.58
N MET A 445 -0.03 -18.01 13.30
CA MET A 445 -1.08 -18.75 14.01
C MET A 445 -0.73 -19.12 15.47
N PRO A 446 0.43 -19.73 15.78
CA PRO A 446 0.81 -20.03 17.15
C PRO A 446 1.01 -18.75 17.99
N ILE A 447 1.48 -17.66 17.37
CA ILE A 447 1.63 -16.35 18.05
C ILE A 447 0.25 -15.78 18.43
N ALA A 448 -0.73 -15.90 17.54
CA ALA A 448 -2.11 -15.50 17.84
C ALA A 448 -2.73 -16.36 18.95
N LEU A 449 -2.53 -17.68 18.91
CA LEU A 449 -2.99 -18.60 19.97
C LEU A 449 -2.34 -18.28 21.31
N PHE A 450 -1.04 -18.00 21.32
CA PHE A 450 -0.30 -17.61 22.52
C PHE A 450 -0.80 -16.27 23.11
N SER A 451 -1.14 -15.28 22.27
CA SER A 451 -1.72 -14.00 22.70
C SER A 451 -3.08 -14.18 23.39
N ASP A 452 -3.90 -15.11 22.90
CA ASP A 452 -5.19 -15.42 23.51
C ASP A 452 -5.03 -16.27 24.78
N LEU A 453 -4.09 -17.22 24.80
CA LEU A 453 -3.72 -17.99 26.00
C LEU A 453 -3.23 -17.06 27.13
N LEU A 454 -2.37 -16.08 26.82
CA LEU A 454 -1.92 -15.06 27.76
C LEU A 454 -3.09 -14.25 28.33
N SER A 455 -4.10 -13.95 27.51
CA SER A 455 -5.28 -13.21 27.95
C SER A 455 -6.13 -14.02 28.92
N ILE A 456 -6.22 -15.34 28.75
CA ILE A 456 -6.95 -16.26 29.65
C ILE A 456 -6.19 -16.41 30.98
N ILE A 457 -4.88 -16.65 30.92
CA ILE A 457 -4.06 -16.89 32.12
C ILE A 457 -4.02 -15.65 33.03
N THR A 458 -4.08 -14.45 32.46
CA THR A 458 -3.93 -13.19 33.22
C THR A 458 -5.27 -12.57 33.67
N ILE A 459 -6.38 -13.31 33.58
CA ILE A 459 -7.72 -12.78 33.92
C ILE A 459 -7.86 -12.35 35.39
N HIS A 460 -7.20 -13.07 36.31
CA HIS A 460 -7.18 -12.75 37.74
C HIS A 460 -6.49 -11.39 38.01
N ILE A 461 -5.38 -11.10 37.33
CA ILE A 461 -4.67 -9.80 37.41
C ILE A 461 -5.55 -8.68 36.87
N TYR A 462 -6.29 -8.93 35.78
CA TYR A 462 -7.26 -7.97 35.27
C TYR A 462 -8.38 -7.69 36.27
N SER A 463 -8.87 -8.71 36.98
CA SER A 463 -9.87 -8.57 38.04
C SER A 463 -9.34 -7.74 39.20
N PHE A 464 -8.11 -7.99 39.66
CA PHE A 464 -7.47 -7.20 40.73
C PHE A 464 -7.26 -5.74 40.35
N TYR A 465 -6.86 -5.48 39.10
CA TYR A 465 -6.77 -4.11 38.59
C TYR A 465 -8.14 -3.41 38.62
N ILE A 466 -9.21 -4.06 38.16
CA ILE A 466 -10.56 -3.47 38.19
C ILE A 466 -11.02 -3.21 39.63
N ALA A 467 -10.84 -4.19 40.52
CA ALA A 467 -11.27 -4.08 41.91
C ALA A 467 -10.52 -2.95 42.64
N SER A 468 -9.19 -2.94 42.56
CA SER A 468 -8.36 -1.90 43.18
C SER A 468 -8.60 -0.51 42.58
N ALA A 469 -8.77 -0.39 41.26
CA ALA A 469 -9.11 0.87 40.59
C ALA A 469 -10.47 1.41 41.07
N ARG A 470 -11.48 0.55 41.22
CA ARG A 470 -12.81 0.94 41.74
C ARG A 470 -12.74 1.41 43.18
N ILE A 471 -12.04 0.68 44.05
CA ILE A 471 -11.86 1.06 45.46
C ILE A 471 -11.15 2.42 45.55
N PHE A 472 -10.06 2.60 44.80
CA PHE A 472 -9.32 3.85 44.75
C PHE A 472 -10.17 5.02 44.23
N ASN A 473 -10.90 4.83 43.12
CA ASN A 473 -11.77 5.86 42.56
C ASN A 473 -12.90 6.24 43.51
N TRP A 474 -13.49 5.25 44.19
CA TRP A 474 -14.55 5.49 45.18
C TRP A 474 -14.01 6.28 46.38
N GLN A 475 -12.87 5.86 46.94
CA GLN A 475 -12.23 6.56 48.06
C GLN A 475 -11.87 8.01 47.70
N LEU A 476 -11.26 8.22 46.53
CA LEU A 476 -10.89 9.56 46.04
C LEU A 476 -12.13 10.45 45.83
N SER A 477 -13.23 9.88 45.30
CA SER A 477 -14.49 10.61 45.12
C SER A 477 -15.16 11.00 46.43
N ILE A 478 -15.10 10.12 47.46
CA ILE A 478 -15.59 10.43 48.80
C ILE A 478 -14.73 11.52 49.45
N ILE A 479 -13.40 11.40 49.39
CA ILE A 479 -12.46 12.40 49.94
C ILE A 479 -12.71 13.78 49.32
N ILE A 480 -12.89 13.87 48.01
CA ILE A 480 -13.21 15.14 47.33
C ILE A 480 -14.55 15.69 47.80
N SER A 481 -15.56 14.85 47.95
CA SER A 481 -16.89 15.26 48.43
C SER A 481 -16.84 15.76 49.88
N LEU A 482 -16.13 15.07 50.77
CA LEU A 482 -15.93 15.48 52.16
C LEU A 482 -15.04 16.72 52.28
N PHE A 483 -14.05 16.88 51.40
CA PHE A 483 -13.26 18.10 51.36
C PHE A 483 -14.11 19.34 50.99
N HIS A 484 -15.10 19.16 50.11
CA HIS A 484 -16.10 20.21 49.86
C HIS A 484 -16.98 20.47 51.09
N LEU A 485 -17.37 19.43 51.82
CA LEU A 485 -18.12 19.55 53.08
C LEU A 485 -17.36 20.42 54.10
N PHE A 486 -16.04 20.26 54.31
CA PHE A 486 -15.27 21.15 55.21
C PHE A 486 -15.26 22.61 54.79
N ARG A 487 -15.37 22.85 53.49
CA ARG A 487 -15.37 24.20 52.93
C ARG A 487 -16.75 24.85 52.96
N GLY A 488 -17.77 24.20 53.52
CA GLY A 488 -19.17 24.65 53.46
C GLY A 488 -19.75 24.60 52.05
N LYS A 489 -19.25 23.70 51.20
CA LYS A 489 -19.61 23.59 49.78
C LYS A 489 -20.24 22.25 49.46
N LYS A 490 -21.15 22.22 48.48
CA LYS A 490 -21.82 21.01 47.97
C LYS A 490 -21.73 20.96 46.45
N ARG A 491 -21.38 19.80 45.89
CA ARG A 491 -21.45 19.58 44.44
C ARG A 491 -22.91 19.36 44.06
N ASN A 492 -23.47 20.27 43.26
CA ASN A 492 -24.81 20.12 42.70
C ASN A 492 -24.72 19.32 41.40
N VAL A 493 -25.15 18.06 41.44
CA VAL A 493 -25.09 17.13 40.30
C VAL A 493 -25.97 17.61 39.14
N LEU A 494 -27.13 18.22 39.43
CA LEU A 494 -28.10 18.66 38.41
C LEU A 494 -27.62 19.87 37.61
N ARG A 495 -26.84 20.77 38.23
CA ARG A 495 -26.30 21.99 37.59
C ARG A 495 -24.79 21.93 37.35
N ASN A 496 -24.17 20.77 37.60
CA ASN A 496 -22.74 20.50 37.45
C ASN A 496 -21.81 21.59 38.03
N ARG A 497 -22.19 22.21 39.16
CA ARG A 497 -21.48 23.32 39.81
C ARG A 497 -21.29 23.08 41.32
N ILE A 498 -20.49 23.92 41.97
CA ILE A 498 -20.24 23.87 43.41
C ILE A 498 -21.04 25.01 44.06
N ASP A 499 -22.02 24.68 44.89
CA ASP A 499 -22.86 25.64 45.61
C ASP A 499 -22.41 25.73 47.07
N SER A 500 -22.56 26.89 47.72
CA SER A 500 -22.45 27.02 49.18
C SER A 500 -23.67 26.37 49.83
N CYS A 501 -23.45 25.64 50.93
CA CYS A 501 -24.50 24.99 51.69
C CYS A 501 -24.21 25.21 53.17
N ASP A 502 -25.22 25.66 53.92
CA ASP A 502 -25.12 25.81 55.36
C ASP A 502 -25.26 24.43 55.98
N TYR A 503 -24.22 23.97 56.66
CA TYR A 503 -24.18 22.68 57.35
C TYR A 503 -24.18 22.89 58.86
N ASP A 504 -24.90 22.05 59.59
CA ASP A 504 -24.87 22.04 61.05
C ASP A 504 -23.50 21.60 61.57
N LEU A 505 -23.14 22.05 62.79
CA LEU A 505 -21.85 21.75 63.41
C LEU A 505 -21.58 20.24 63.50
N ASP A 506 -22.61 19.44 63.82
CA ASP A 506 -22.52 17.99 63.94
C ASP A 506 -22.20 17.32 62.58
N GLN A 507 -22.77 17.82 61.49
CA GLN A 507 -22.51 17.30 60.14
C GLN A 507 -21.09 17.63 59.69
N LEU A 508 -20.60 18.83 60.02
CA LEU A 508 -19.23 19.25 59.74
C LEU A 508 -18.22 18.43 60.55
N LEU A 509 -18.50 18.18 61.84
CA LEU A 509 -17.66 17.38 62.72
C LEU A 509 -17.57 15.93 62.24
N LEU A 510 -18.71 15.28 61.97
CA LEU A 510 -18.76 13.91 61.45
C LEU A 510 -18.03 13.78 60.11
N GLY A 511 -18.25 14.76 59.21
CA GLY A 511 -17.50 14.87 57.97
C GLY A 511 -15.99 14.86 58.22
N THR A 512 -15.52 15.66 59.19
CA THR A 512 -14.09 15.91 59.45
C THR A 512 -13.41 14.66 59.96
N ILE A 513 -14.09 13.92 60.84
CA ILE A 513 -13.63 12.63 61.32
C ILE A 513 -13.54 11.63 60.16
N LEU A 514 -14.60 11.50 59.34
CA LEU A 514 -14.59 10.56 58.23
C LEU A 514 -13.52 10.89 57.18
N PHE A 515 -13.31 12.18 56.89
CA PHE A 515 -12.27 12.62 55.97
C PHE A 515 -10.88 12.32 56.49
N THR A 516 -10.59 12.64 57.75
CA THR A 516 -9.27 12.36 58.33
C THR A 516 -8.96 10.87 58.30
N VAL A 517 -9.93 10.01 58.66
CA VAL A 517 -9.79 8.55 58.55
C VAL A 517 -9.53 8.11 57.10
N LEU A 518 -10.38 8.50 56.15
CA LEU A 518 -10.24 8.08 54.75
C LEU A 518 -8.94 8.60 54.11
N PHE A 519 -8.51 9.81 54.48
CA PHE A 519 -7.26 10.40 54.01
C PHE A 519 -6.05 9.63 54.52
N PHE A 520 -6.03 9.22 55.80
CA PHE A 520 -4.95 8.39 56.34
C PHE A 520 -4.96 6.95 55.80
N LEU A 521 -6.10 6.43 55.35
CA LEU A 521 -6.20 5.13 54.67
C LEU A 521 -5.82 5.18 53.18
N LEU A 522 -5.80 6.37 52.56
CA LEU A 522 -5.56 6.54 51.13
C LEU A 522 -4.21 6.00 50.65
N PRO A 523 -3.07 6.22 51.35
CA PRO A 523 -1.78 5.70 50.91
C PRO A 523 -1.77 4.18 50.72
N THR A 524 -2.45 3.44 51.62
CA THR A 524 -2.57 1.98 51.54
C THR A 524 -3.27 1.57 50.25
N VAL A 525 -4.44 2.16 49.95
CA VAL A 525 -5.20 1.84 48.73
C VAL A 525 -4.45 2.23 47.46
N VAL A 526 -3.74 3.37 47.47
CA VAL A 526 -2.93 3.82 46.33
C VAL A 526 -1.82 2.83 46.01
N VAL A 527 -1.08 2.33 47.01
CA VAL A 527 0.03 1.41 46.79
C VAL A 527 -0.47 0.07 46.19
N PHE A 528 -1.58 -0.47 46.71
CA PHE A 528 -2.21 -1.67 46.12
C PHE A 528 -2.70 -1.44 44.68
N TYR A 529 -3.35 -0.31 44.42
CA TYR A 529 -3.77 0.07 43.06
C TYR A 529 -2.58 0.18 42.10
N LEU A 530 -1.51 0.88 42.49
CA LEU A 530 -0.33 1.07 41.64
C LEU A 530 0.37 -0.26 41.32
N ALA A 531 0.43 -1.20 42.27
CA ALA A 531 1.01 -2.52 42.04
C ALA A 531 0.23 -3.33 40.99
N PHE A 532 -1.10 -3.39 41.08
CA PHE A 532 -1.90 -4.11 40.08
C PHE A 532 -2.01 -3.35 38.76
N ALA A 533 -1.98 -2.02 38.79
CA ALA A 533 -1.93 -1.20 37.59
C ALA A 533 -0.61 -1.42 36.82
N SER A 534 0.53 -1.50 37.50
CA SER A 534 1.82 -1.77 36.85
C SER A 534 1.87 -3.19 36.25
N ALA A 535 1.42 -4.21 36.98
CA ALA A 535 1.28 -5.57 36.47
C ALA A 535 0.39 -5.63 35.22
N ARG A 536 -0.75 -4.92 35.25
CA ARG A 536 -1.65 -4.81 34.11
C ARG A 536 -0.98 -4.13 32.91
N MET A 537 -0.26 -3.03 33.13
CA MET A 537 0.43 -2.32 32.05
C MET A 537 1.54 -3.15 31.41
N LEU A 538 2.25 -3.98 32.19
CA LEU A 538 3.24 -4.93 31.68
C LEU A 538 2.58 -5.94 30.72
N ILE A 539 1.44 -6.52 31.10
CA ILE A 539 0.68 -7.47 30.27
C ILE A 539 0.16 -6.81 28.99
N ILE A 540 -0.38 -5.58 29.08
CA ILE A 540 -0.81 -4.81 27.89
C ILE A 540 0.38 -4.60 26.96
N SER A 541 1.56 -4.27 27.49
CA SER A 541 2.76 -4.02 26.71
C SER A 541 3.25 -5.29 26.01
N LEU A 542 3.27 -6.43 26.71
CA LEU A 542 3.60 -7.73 26.12
C LEU A 542 2.63 -8.10 25.00
N LYS A 543 1.32 -7.92 25.22
CA LYS A 543 0.30 -8.17 24.20
C LYS A 543 0.46 -7.26 22.98
N ALA A 544 0.71 -5.96 23.20
CA ALA A 544 0.98 -5.01 22.13
C ALA A 544 2.24 -5.39 21.33
N ALA A 545 3.27 -5.95 21.97
CA ALA A 545 4.46 -6.46 21.30
C ALA A 545 4.13 -7.68 20.41
N LEU A 546 3.35 -8.65 20.92
CA LEU A 546 2.87 -9.79 20.12
C LEU A 546 2.01 -9.33 18.93
N ASP A 547 1.12 -8.37 19.14
CA ASP A 547 0.26 -7.81 18.10
C ASP A 547 1.06 -7.05 17.03
N THR A 548 2.11 -6.35 17.44
CA THR A 548 3.06 -5.67 16.54
C THR A 548 3.84 -6.69 15.71
N TRP A 549 4.32 -7.76 16.34
CA TRP A 549 4.99 -8.86 15.64
C TRP A 549 4.06 -9.53 14.62
N LEU A 550 2.81 -9.77 14.99
CA LEU A 550 1.78 -10.31 14.10
C LEU A 550 1.51 -9.37 12.91
N ALA A 551 1.48 -8.05 13.15
CA ALA A 551 1.35 -7.06 12.07
C ALA A 551 2.52 -7.08 11.10
N PHE A 552 3.76 -7.26 11.58
CA PHE A 552 4.93 -7.42 10.72
C PHE A 552 4.82 -8.70 9.87
N LEU A 553 4.49 -9.85 10.46
CA LEU A 553 4.35 -11.10 9.69
C LEU A 553 3.24 -11.00 8.61
N ASN A 554 2.14 -10.31 8.89
CA ASN A 554 1.00 -10.22 7.99
C ASN A 554 1.12 -9.15 6.90
N HIS A 555 1.86 -8.06 7.16
CA HIS A 555 1.81 -6.85 6.32
C HIS A 555 3.20 -6.24 6.05
N PHE A 556 4.30 -7.00 6.14
CA PHE A 556 5.62 -6.46 5.82
C PHE A 556 5.76 -6.25 4.29
N PRO A 557 6.19 -5.09 3.79
CA PRO A 557 6.38 -4.85 2.36
C PRO A 557 7.66 -5.54 1.84
N LEU A 558 7.79 -6.85 2.08
CA LEU A 558 8.98 -7.66 1.78
C LEU A 558 9.30 -7.63 0.30
N PHE A 559 8.28 -7.84 -0.54
CA PHE A 559 8.45 -7.87 -1.98
C PHE A 559 8.80 -6.48 -2.52
N ALA A 560 8.18 -5.41 -2.00
CA ALA A 560 8.54 -4.05 -2.40
C ALA A 560 9.97 -3.68 -1.97
N LEU A 561 10.42 -4.08 -0.78
CA LEU A 561 11.79 -3.88 -0.32
C LEU A 561 12.79 -4.64 -1.20
N MET A 562 12.50 -5.91 -1.50
CA MET A 562 13.30 -6.73 -2.42
C MET A 562 13.39 -6.08 -3.80
N LEU A 563 12.25 -5.63 -4.36
CA LEU A 563 12.22 -4.96 -5.66
C LEU A 563 13.04 -3.68 -5.65
N ARG A 564 12.99 -2.89 -4.59
CA ARG A 564 13.79 -1.67 -4.47
C ARG A 564 15.29 -1.97 -4.50
N VAL A 565 15.73 -3.04 -3.84
CA VAL A 565 17.15 -3.44 -3.81
C VAL A 565 17.58 -4.01 -5.17
N LYS A 566 16.72 -4.81 -5.81
CA LYS A 566 17.04 -5.49 -7.08
C LYS A 566 16.94 -4.58 -8.31
N ASP A 567 15.90 -3.78 -8.39
CA ASP A 567 15.62 -2.88 -9.52
C ASP A 567 14.74 -1.69 -9.07
N PRO A 568 15.36 -0.54 -8.70
CA PRO A 568 14.64 0.63 -8.22
C PRO A 568 13.67 1.24 -9.25
N GLY A 569 13.88 0.99 -10.55
CA GLY A 569 13.05 1.52 -11.64
C GLY A 569 11.63 0.91 -11.70
N ARG A 570 11.37 -0.15 -10.93
CA ARG A 570 10.04 -0.79 -10.82
C ARG A 570 9.12 -0.12 -9.79
N LEU A 571 9.68 0.73 -8.93
CA LEU A 571 8.97 1.40 -7.84
C LEU A 571 9.16 2.91 -7.95
N PRO A 572 8.53 3.58 -8.94
CA PRO A 572 8.68 5.02 -9.10
C PRO A 572 8.06 5.77 -7.92
N GLY A 573 8.85 6.67 -7.36
CA GLY A 573 8.47 7.64 -6.32
C GLY A 573 8.33 9.06 -6.85
N GLY A 574 8.71 9.31 -8.11
CA GLY A 574 8.70 10.62 -8.76
C GLY A 574 9.72 10.68 -9.90
N VAL A 575 9.85 11.85 -10.51
CA VAL A 575 10.90 12.15 -11.50
C VAL A 575 11.66 13.40 -11.06
N TYR A 576 12.93 13.46 -11.43
CA TYR A 576 13.73 14.66 -11.22
C TYR A 576 14.54 14.99 -12.48
N PHE A 577 14.80 16.28 -12.64
CA PHE A 577 15.58 16.82 -13.75
C PHE A 577 16.93 17.28 -13.21
N SER A 578 18.03 16.78 -13.78
CA SER A 578 19.38 17.24 -13.47
C SER A 578 19.97 17.97 -14.67
N LEU A 579 20.44 19.20 -14.46
CA LEU A 579 21.13 19.96 -15.50
C LEU A 579 22.54 19.40 -15.65
N ARG A 580 22.94 19.11 -16.89
CA ARG A 580 24.32 18.76 -17.23
C ARG A 580 24.96 19.92 -17.96
N GLU A 581 25.86 20.61 -17.26
CA GLU A 581 26.72 21.62 -17.86
C GLU A 581 27.91 20.90 -18.53
N GLU A 582 27.81 20.65 -19.84
CA GLU A 582 28.99 20.33 -20.64
C GLU A 582 29.40 21.55 -21.46
N VAL A 583 30.60 22.06 -21.15
CA VAL A 583 31.23 23.13 -21.93
C VAL A 583 31.66 22.55 -23.27
N ILE A 584 30.89 22.83 -24.32
CA ILE A 584 31.29 22.54 -25.69
C ILE A 584 32.48 23.45 -26.01
N LYS A 585 33.71 22.90 -26.03
CA LYS A 585 34.86 23.61 -26.59
C LYS A 585 34.60 23.76 -28.10
N PRO A 586 34.51 24.98 -28.65
CA PRO A 586 34.32 25.16 -30.08
C PRO A 586 35.50 24.52 -30.82
N SER A 587 35.19 23.80 -31.91
CA SER A 587 36.21 23.31 -32.83
C SER A 587 37.04 24.49 -33.32
N SER A 588 38.35 24.32 -33.38
CA SER A 588 39.40 25.33 -33.61
C SER A 588 39.33 26.10 -34.94
N LYS A 589 38.22 26.04 -35.69
CA LYS A 589 38.03 26.69 -36.99
C LYS A 589 36.99 27.82 -37.02
N GLN A 590 36.33 28.17 -35.92
CA GLN A 590 35.42 29.33 -35.87
C GLN A 590 35.80 30.27 -34.71
N LYS A 591 36.68 31.23 -35.00
CA LYS A 591 36.88 32.41 -34.15
C LYS A 591 35.73 33.39 -34.42
N GLY A 592 34.90 33.66 -33.41
CA GLY A 592 33.92 34.75 -33.41
C GLY A 592 32.44 34.39 -33.29
N ALA A 593 32.06 33.11 -33.15
CA ALA A 593 30.66 32.73 -32.92
C ALA A 593 30.32 32.76 -31.42
N GLU A 594 29.30 33.52 -31.03
CA GLU A 594 28.70 33.44 -29.69
C GLU A 594 28.34 31.98 -29.37
N ALA A 595 28.67 31.53 -28.16
CA ALA A 595 28.45 30.16 -27.73
C ALA A 595 26.94 29.84 -27.73
N ILE A 596 26.54 28.89 -28.58
CA ILE A 596 25.18 28.37 -28.63
C ILE A 596 24.84 27.78 -27.25
N ARG A 597 23.79 28.31 -26.60
CA ARG A 597 23.30 27.81 -25.30
C ARG A 597 22.39 26.60 -25.50
N ILE A 598 22.95 25.47 -25.94
CA ILE A 598 22.24 24.18 -25.84
C ILE A 598 22.36 23.72 -24.40
N SER A 599 21.22 23.53 -23.74
CA SER A 599 21.18 22.99 -22.38
C SER A 599 20.78 21.52 -22.42
N TYR A 600 21.60 20.68 -21.78
CA TYR A 600 21.34 19.25 -21.67
C TYR A 600 20.77 18.96 -20.28
N ILE A 601 19.60 18.33 -20.23
CA ILE A 601 18.90 18.00 -19.00
C ILE A 601 18.72 16.49 -18.97
N HIS A 602 19.07 15.84 -17.87
CA HIS A 602 18.78 14.42 -17.66
C HIS A 602 17.45 14.28 -16.91
N LEU A 603 16.54 13.48 -17.46
CA LEU A 603 15.31 13.05 -16.81
C LEU A 603 15.52 11.65 -16.23
N GLU A 604 15.43 11.54 -14.91
CA GLU A 604 15.62 10.29 -14.19
C GLU A 604 14.45 9.98 -13.23
N SER A 605 14.19 8.70 -13.02
CA SER A 605 13.18 8.22 -12.07
C SER A 605 13.75 8.17 -10.65
N MET A 606 13.06 8.76 -9.69
CA MET A 606 13.38 8.58 -8.28
C MET A 606 12.71 7.31 -7.75
N PRO A 607 13.42 6.41 -7.05
CA PRO A 607 12.76 5.28 -6.40
C PRO A 607 11.89 5.75 -5.23
N LEU A 608 10.85 4.97 -4.93
CA LEU A 608 9.96 5.19 -3.79
C LEU A 608 10.78 5.30 -2.48
N SER A 609 10.52 6.30 -1.64
CA SER A 609 11.27 6.51 -0.39
C SER A 609 10.98 5.42 0.66
N LEU A 610 11.93 5.16 1.58
CA LEU A 610 11.74 4.14 2.62
C LEU A 610 10.56 4.53 3.52
N ARG A 611 10.48 5.82 3.84
CA ARG A 611 9.38 6.40 4.60
C ARG A 611 8.02 6.16 3.93
N ALA A 612 7.93 6.30 2.61
CA ALA A 612 6.68 6.05 1.88
C ALA A 612 6.29 4.56 1.88
N MET A 613 7.26 3.63 1.84
CA MET A 613 6.96 2.19 1.94
C MET A 613 6.43 1.78 3.32
N PHE A 614 6.92 2.43 4.38
CA PHE A 614 6.52 2.15 5.77
C PHE A 614 5.51 3.16 6.33
N ASP A 615 4.92 4.01 5.49
CA ASP A 615 4.07 5.12 5.94
C ASP A 615 2.90 4.65 6.83
N GLN A 616 2.30 3.50 6.48
CA GLN A 616 1.24 2.90 7.28
C GLN A 616 1.71 2.54 8.70
N TYR A 617 2.91 1.97 8.86
CA TYR A 617 3.47 1.65 10.18
C TYR A 617 3.72 2.91 11.01
N PHE A 618 4.22 3.98 10.38
CA PHE A 618 4.36 5.27 11.05
C PHE A 618 3.01 5.86 11.46
N GLN A 619 1.97 5.71 10.63
CA GLN A 619 0.61 6.11 10.99
C GLN A 619 0.07 5.30 12.18
N LEU A 620 0.28 3.98 12.22
CA LEU A 620 -0.12 3.16 13.38
C LEU A 620 0.65 3.54 14.64
N GLY A 621 1.97 3.68 14.56
CA GLY A 621 2.80 4.11 15.68
C GLY A 621 2.36 5.48 16.22
N HIS A 622 2.01 6.40 15.32
CA HIS A 622 1.45 7.69 15.70
C HIS A 622 0.10 7.56 16.43
N ARG A 623 -0.81 6.70 15.95
CA ARG A 623 -2.10 6.43 16.61
C ARG A 623 -1.91 5.82 17.99
N LEU A 624 -1.03 4.83 18.13
CA LEU A 624 -0.73 4.19 19.41
C LEU A 624 -0.15 5.18 20.41
N ARG A 625 0.80 6.00 19.96
CA ARG A 625 1.39 7.06 20.78
C ARG A 625 0.33 8.06 21.24
N LYS A 626 -0.52 8.55 20.33
CA LYS A 626 -1.59 9.52 20.67
C LYS A 626 -2.57 8.94 21.68
N HIS A 627 -2.93 7.66 21.58
CA HIS A 627 -3.90 7.03 22.48
C HIS A 627 -3.31 6.79 23.89
N TYR A 628 -2.20 6.05 23.98
CA TYR A 628 -1.64 5.65 25.28
C TYR A 628 -0.91 6.78 26.01
N LEU A 629 -0.32 7.76 25.30
CA LEU A 629 0.30 8.94 25.91
C LEU A 629 -0.65 10.15 25.96
N SER A 630 -1.96 9.96 25.80
CA SER A 630 -2.91 11.06 25.93
C SER A 630 -3.01 11.56 27.38
N PRO A 631 -3.12 12.88 27.62
CA PRO A 631 -3.37 13.43 28.95
C PRO A 631 -4.63 12.84 29.60
N SER A 632 -5.64 12.49 28.81
CA SER A 632 -6.88 11.86 29.29
C SER A 632 -6.64 10.46 29.86
N VAL A 633 -5.80 9.62 29.22
CA VAL A 633 -5.44 8.29 29.75
C VAL A 633 -4.59 8.41 31.01
N ILE A 634 -3.64 9.36 31.04
CA ILE A 634 -2.84 9.67 32.24
C ILE A 634 -3.76 10.13 33.37
N LEU A 635 -4.74 11.00 33.10
CA LEU A 635 -5.72 11.47 34.07
C LEU A 635 -6.62 10.33 34.55
N CYS A 636 -7.04 9.41 33.67
CA CYS A 636 -7.77 8.21 34.07
C CYS A 636 -6.94 7.35 35.03
N LEU A 637 -5.67 7.12 34.72
CA LEU A 637 -4.75 6.36 35.58
C LEU A 637 -4.53 7.03 36.93
N VAL A 638 -4.38 8.36 36.96
CA VAL A 638 -4.22 9.15 38.21
C VAL A 638 -5.51 9.17 39.04
N THR A 639 -6.68 9.12 38.41
CA THR A 639 -7.99 9.17 39.10
C THR A 639 -8.58 7.79 39.39
N GLY A 640 -7.88 6.70 39.04
CA GLY A 640 -8.39 5.33 39.18
C GLY A 640 -9.56 5.00 38.24
N ARG A 641 -9.80 5.83 37.23
CA ARG A 641 -10.80 5.54 36.20
C ARG A 641 -10.24 4.51 35.22
N PHE A 642 -11.14 3.67 34.71
CA PHE A 642 -10.76 2.61 33.77
C PHE A 642 -10.08 3.19 32.53
N VAL A 643 -8.89 2.68 32.21
CA VAL A 643 -8.20 3.01 30.95
C VAL A 643 -8.90 2.25 29.83
N PRO A 644 -9.55 2.93 28.86
CA PRO A 644 -10.23 2.25 27.77
C PRO A 644 -9.20 1.46 26.94
N PRO A 645 -9.40 0.16 26.70
CA PRO A 645 -8.54 -0.59 25.80
C PRO A 645 -8.74 -0.10 24.37
N ILE A 646 -7.66 -0.04 23.58
CA ILE A 646 -7.79 0.21 22.14
C ILE A 646 -8.58 -0.93 21.52
N HIS A 647 -9.63 -0.59 20.78
CA HIS A 647 -10.38 -1.57 20.00
C HIS A 647 -9.44 -2.22 18.99
N ARG A 648 -9.35 -3.56 19.03
CA ARG A 648 -8.51 -4.36 18.13
C ARG A 648 -8.72 -3.96 16.66
N ARG A 649 -9.96 -3.72 16.24
CA ARG A 649 -10.32 -3.23 14.89
C ARG A 649 -9.47 -2.04 14.40
N ASN A 650 -9.16 -1.08 15.28
CA ASN A 650 -8.37 0.11 14.92
C ASN A 650 -6.88 -0.22 14.80
N LEU A 651 -6.36 -1.02 15.73
CA LEU A 651 -4.97 -1.51 15.76
C LEU A 651 -4.64 -2.30 14.48
N TYR A 652 -5.55 -3.18 14.08
CA TYR A 652 -5.31 -4.09 12.96
C TYR A 652 -5.91 -3.64 11.64
N SER A 653 -6.50 -2.44 11.58
CA SER A 653 -6.96 -1.82 10.33
C SER A 653 -5.88 -1.84 9.23
N MET A 654 -4.59 -1.77 9.61
CA MET A 654 -3.46 -1.94 8.69
C MET A 654 -3.40 -3.30 8.02
N GLN A 655 -3.65 -4.38 8.76
CA GLN A 655 -3.57 -5.76 8.25
C GLN A 655 -4.61 -6.00 7.14
N TYR A 656 -5.71 -5.26 7.17
CA TYR A 656 -6.74 -5.30 6.13
C TYR A 656 -6.47 -4.33 4.97
N SER A 657 -5.42 -3.49 4.99
CA SER A 657 -5.26 -2.43 3.98
C SER A 657 -4.99 -2.94 2.55
N MET A 658 -4.48 -4.17 2.42
CA MET A 658 -4.28 -4.87 1.13
C MET A 658 -5.51 -5.66 0.66
N LEU A 659 -6.55 -5.76 1.50
CA LEU A 659 -7.78 -6.50 1.21
C LEU A 659 -8.90 -5.52 0.80
N PRO A 660 -9.75 -5.91 -0.19
CA PRO A 660 -10.85 -5.07 -0.64
C PRO A 660 -11.82 -4.78 0.50
N ALA A 661 -12.44 -3.59 0.49
CA ALA A 661 -13.40 -3.20 1.52
C ALA A 661 -14.69 -4.03 1.45
N HIS A 662 -15.12 -4.37 0.23
CA HIS A 662 -16.25 -5.25 -0.03
C HIS A 662 -15.77 -6.57 -0.62
N ARG A 663 -16.22 -7.69 -0.05
CA ARG A 663 -15.92 -9.03 -0.57
C ARG A 663 -16.70 -9.25 -1.87
N ALA A 664 -16.06 -9.78 -2.90
CA ALA A 664 -16.76 -10.09 -4.15
C ALA A 664 -17.85 -11.17 -3.92
N GLY A 665 -18.95 -11.12 -4.66
CA GLY A 665 -19.99 -12.15 -4.57
C GLY A 665 -19.50 -13.51 -5.08
N MET A 666 -20.09 -14.62 -4.61
CA MET A 666 -19.77 -15.97 -5.15
C MET A 666 -20.03 -16.04 -6.66
N PHE A 667 -21.17 -15.51 -7.10
CA PHE A 667 -21.56 -15.46 -8.51
C PHE A 667 -20.62 -14.55 -9.34
N GLU A 668 -20.18 -13.42 -8.77
CA GLU A 668 -19.20 -12.53 -9.40
C GLU A 668 -17.88 -13.25 -9.66
N VAL A 669 -17.42 -14.07 -8.71
CA VAL A 669 -16.18 -14.84 -8.85
C VAL A 669 -16.33 -15.98 -9.84
N TRP A 670 -17.45 -16.71 -9.82
CA TRP A 670 -17.74 -17.72 -10.83
C TRP A 670 -17.69 -17.11 -12.24
N ASN A 671 -18.37 -15.99 -12.45
CA ASN A 671 -18.41 -15.32 -13.75
C ASN A 671 -17.01 -14.87 -14.19
N ARG A 672 -16.24 -14.23 -13.31
CA ARG A 672 -14.86 -13.78 -13.64
C ARG A 672 -13.91 -14.94 -13.93
N LEU A 673 -14.09 -16.10 -13.30
CA LEU A 673 -13.26 -17.29 -13.53
C LEU A 673 -13.65 -18.07 -14.79
N THR A 674 -14.92 -18.01 -15.19
CA THR A 674 -15.47 -18.76 -16.33
C THR A 674 -15.60 -17.94 -17.61
N GLU A 675 -15.39 -16.63 -17.55
CA GLU A 675 -15.43 -15.72 -18.71
C GLU A 675 -14.40 -16.17 -19.77
N LYS A 676 -14.91 -16.78 -20.86
CA LYS A 676 -14.08 -17.17 -22.01
C LYS A 676 -13.70 -15.91 -22.79
N LYS A 677 -12.40 -15.75 -23.03
CA LYS A 677 -11.83 -14.68 -23.87
C LYS A 677 -12.58 -14.66 -25.22
N SER A 678 -13.32 -13.60 -25.50
CA SER A 678 -13.82 -13.35 -26.85
C SER A 678 -12.60 -13.05 -27.72
N THR A 679 -12.09 -14.04 -28.42
CA THR A 679 -11.14 -13.83 -29.51
C THR A 679 -11.85 -13.00 -30.56
N SER A 680 -11.54 -11.70 -30.62
CA SER A 680 -11.85 -10.89 -31.79
C SER A 680 -10.96 -11.38 -32.94
N ASN A 681 -11.32 -12.51 -33.55
CA ASN A 681 -10.77 -12.90 -34.82
C ASN A 681 -11.23 -11.87 -35.84
N GLY A 682 -10.31 -11.00 -36.25
CA GLY A 682 -10.46 -10.19 -37.46
C GLY A 682 -10.46 -11.12 -38.67
N SER A 683 -11.62 -11.66 -39.03
CA SER A 683 -11.86 -12.22 -40.35
C SER A 683 -12.48 -11.13 -41.23
N SER A 684 -11.65 -10.30 -41.83
CA SER A 684 -12.01 -9.58 -43.05
C SER A 684 -12.12 -10.60 -44.18
N GLY A 685 -13.29 -11.22 -44.31
CA GLY A 685 -13.69 -12.04 -45.46
C GLY A 685 -14.85 -11.35 -46.18
N GLY A 686 -14.62 -10.98 -47.44
CA GLY A 686 -15.42 -9.99 -48.16
C GLY A 686 -16.86 -10.39 -48.48
N ARG A 687 -17.71 -9.37 -48.62
CA ARG A 687 -18.86 -9.36 -49.52
C ARG A 687 -19.37 -7.92 -49.72
N GLY A 688 -19.60 -7.56 -50.98
CA GLY A 688 -20.49 -6.45 -51.33
C GLY A 688 -19.82 -5.17 -51.83
N MET A 689 -19.44 -5.19 -53.12
CA MET A 689 -19.27 -3.99 -53.93
C MET A 689 -20.61 -3.21 -53.95
N ASN A 690 -20.64 -1.97 -53.45
CA ASN A 690 -21.46 -0.92 -54.04
C ASN A 690 -20.96 0.46 -53.61
N GLY A 691 -20.81 1.34 -54.60
CA GLY A 691 -20.20 2.66 -54.47
C GLY A 691 -21.04 3.68 -53.71
N GLY A 692 -20.34 4.64 -53.09
CA GLY A 692 -20.92 5.83 -52.47
C GLY A 692 -19.84 6.66 -51.79
N MET A 693 -19.38 7.72 -52.46
CA MET A 693 -18.51 8.76 -51.89
C MET A 693 -19.18 9.42 -50.68
N GLY A 694 -18.47 9.50 -49.56
CA GLY A 694 -18.92 10.23 -48.37
C GLY A 694 -17.84 10.32 -47.29
N ASN A 695 -17.34 11.53 -47.06
CA ASN A 695 -16.46 11.93 -45.96
C ASN A 695 -17.02 11.49 -44.59
N GLY A 696 -16.20 10.89 -43.72
CA GLY A 696 -16.68 10.43 -42.40
C GLY A 696 -15.58 10.30 -41.35
N LEU A 697 -15.62 11.22 -40.36
CA LEU A 697 -14.88 11.19 -39.10
C LEU A 697 -14.94 9.82 -38.42
N VAL A 698 -13.80 9.37 -37.89
CA VAL A 698 -13.71 8.23 -36.97
C VAL A 698 -14.40 8.61 -35.65
N LYS A 699 -15.49 7.90 -35.34
CA LYS A 699 -16.28 8.04 -34.11
C LYS A 699 -15.52 7.42 -32.92
N VAL A 700 -15.28 8.21 -31.88
CA VAL A 700 -14.66 7.81 -30.61
C VAL A 700 -15.69 7.06 -29.73
N PRO A 701 -15.34 5.95 -29.05
CA PRO A 701 -16.23 5.31 -28.07
C PRO A 701 -16.38 6.16 -26.79
N SER A 702 -17.61 6.31 -26.31
CA SER A 702 -18.01 7.23 -25.23
C SER A 702 -17.62 6.82 -23.80
N SER A 703 -16.70 5.89 -23.56
CA SER A 703 -16.48 5.33 -22.22
C SER A 703 -15.28 5.86 -21.42
N TYR A 704 -14.57 6.90 -21.91
CA TYR A 704 -13.37 7.44 -21.23
C TYR A 704 -13.43 8.91 -20.81
N MET A 705 -14.59 9.57 -20.89
CA MET A 705 -14.77 10.92 -20.36
C MET A 705 -15.88 10.94 -19.29
N SER A 706 -15.53 10.60 -18.06
CA SER A 706 -16.29 11.05 -16.89
C SER A 706 -15.35 11.27 -15.72
N ASN A 707 -14.74 12.46 -15.69
CA ASN A 707 -14.48 13.16 -14.44
C ASN A 707 -14.19 14.64 -14.74
N GLY A 708 -15.26 15.43 -14.71
CA GLY A 708 -15.21 16.88 -14.93
C GLY A 708 -16.53 17.49 -14.47
N GLY A 709 -16.74 17.57 -13.16
CA GLY A 709 -17.91 18.22 -12.57
C GLY A 709 -17.90 19.73 -12.87
N GLY A 710 -18.62 20.12 -13.92
CA GLY A 710 -18.94 21.51 -14.23
C GLY A 710 -20.23 21.94 -13.54
N ARG A 711 -20.11 22.78 -12.51
CA ARG A 711 -21.20 23.60 -11.97
C ARG A 711 -21.70 24.54 -13.07
N ARG A 712 -22.96 24.40 -13.48
CA ARG A 712 -23.70 25.46 -14.17
C ARG A 712 -24.42 26.31 -13.14
N GLY A 713 -24.06 27.59 -13.08
CA GLY A 713 -24.91 28.61 -12.50
C GLY A 713 -26.08 28.89 -13.41
N HIS A 714 -27.27 28.99 -12.82
CA HIS A 714 -28.36 29.79 -13.35
C HIS A 714 -28.72 30.84 -12.31
N ARG A 715 -29.15 31.98 -12.85
CA ARG A 715 -29.72 33.14 -12.16
C ARG A 715 -30.59 32.81 -10.96
#